data_AF-A0A6P3QX03-F1
#
_entry.id   AF-A0A6P3QX03-F1
#
_cell.length_a   1.000
_cell.length_b   1.000
_cell.length_c   1.000
_cell.angle_alpha   90.00
_cell.angle_beta   90.00
_cell.angle_gamma   90.00
#
_symmetry.space_group_name_H-M   'P 1'
#
loop_
_entity.id
_entity.type
_entity.pdbx_description
1 polymer ?
#
loop_
_entity_poly.entity_id
_entity_poly.type
_entity_poly.pdbx_seq_one_letter_code
_entity_poly.pdbx_strand_id
1 'polypeptide(L)'
;MFQGTKTPDLVRTVMTSRFRLPAGRTYNVRASELARDRQHTEVVCNILLLDNTVQAFKVNKHDLGQVLLDIVFKHLDLTERDYFGLQLADDSTDNPRWLDPNKPIRKQLKKLLLLILGGSPYSLNFRVKFFVSDPNKLQEEYTRYQYFLQIKQDILTGRLSCPYNTAALLASFAVQSELGDYNQSENLPGYLSDYSFIPNQPQDFEKEIAKLHQQHIGLSPAEAEFNYLNTARTLELYGVEFHYARDQSNNEIMIGVMSGGILIYKNRVRMNTFPWLKIVKISFKCKQFFIQLRKELHESRETLLGFNMVNYRACKNLWKACVEHHTFFRLDRPLPPQKNFFAHYFTLGSKFRYCGRTEVQSVQYGKEKANKDRVFARSPSKPLARKLMDWEVVSRNSISDDRLETQSLPSRSPPGTPNHRNSAFTQEGSRLRPSSVGHLVDHVVHTSPSEVFVNHRSPSSTQANSIVLESSPSQETPGDGQPPALPPKQSKKNSWNQIHYSHSQQDLENHINEPFDVPSSPEKSTPNGGIPHDNLVLIRMKPDENGRFGFNVKGGYDQKMPVIVSRVAPGTPADLCVPRLNEGDQVVLINGRDIAEHTHDQVVLFIKASCERHSGELVLLVRPNAVYDVVEEKLENEPDFQYIPEKAPLDSVHQDDHSLRESMIQLAEGLITGTVLTQFDQLYRKKPGMTMSCAKLPQNISKNRYRDISPYDATRVILKGNEDYINANYINMEIPSSSIINQYIACQGPLPHTCTDFWQMTWEQGSSMVVMLTTQVERGRVKCHQYWPEPTGSSSYGCYQVTCHSEEGNTAYIFRKMTLFNQEKNESRQLTQIQYIAWPDHGVPDDSSDFLDFVCHVRNNRAGKEEPIVVHCSAGIGRTGVLITMETAMCLIECNQPVYPLDIVRTMRDQRAMMIQTPSQYRFVCEAILKVYEEGIVKPLTTSSNK
;
A
#
# COMPACT_ATOMS: atom_id res chain seq x y z
N MET A 1 -2.64 37.75 -65.95
CA MET A 1 -3.84 37.68 -66.82
C MET A 1 -5.07 37.41 -65.94
N PHE A 2 -6.28 37.58 -66.49
CA PHE A 2 -7.60 37.34 -65.86
C PHE A 2 -7.75 35.91 -65.30
N GLN A 3 -8.64 35.55 -64.36
CA GLN A 3 -9.63 36.26 -63.51
C GLN A 3 -9.80 35.43 -62.20
N GLY A 4 -10.20 35.97 -61.03
CA GLY A 4 -11.59 36.25 -60.63
C GLY A 4 -12.39 34.96 -60.33
N THR A 5 -12.96 34.69 -59.14
CA THR A 5 -13.22 35.51 -57.94
C THR A 5 -13.29 34.66 -56.64
N LYS A 6 -13.11 35.29 -55.47
CA LYS A 6 -13.56 34.82 -54.14
C LYS A 6 -14.03 36.03 -53.30
N THR A 7 -15.10 35.87 -52.54
CA THR A 7 -15.66 36.90 -51.63
C THR A 7 -15.44 36.54 -50.16
N PRO A 8 -15.20 37.51 -49.25
CA PRO A 8 -14.96 37.27 -47.82
C PRO A 8 -16.17 37.58 -46.92
N ASP A 9 -16.11 37.09 -45.68
CA ASP A 9 -17.04 37.41 -44.58
C ASP A 9 -16.89 38.85 -44.05
N LEU A 10 -17.92 39.37 -43.36
CA LEU A 10 -17.86 40.60 -42.56
C LEU A 10 -18.62 40.47 -41.23
N VAL A 11 -18.24 41.30 -40.25
CA VAL A 11 -18.53 41.15 -38.81
C VAL A 11 -19.32 42.35 -38.26
N ARG A 12 -20.31 42.15 -37.36
CA ARG A 12 -20.46 42.87 -36.05
C ARG A 12 -21.83 42.74 -35.33
N THR A 13 -21.76 42.23 -34.09
CA THR A 13 -22.10 42.90 -32.81
C THR A 13 -23.05 44.11 -32.77
N VAL A 14 -24.02 44.13 -31.82
CA VAL A 14 -24.23 45.15 -30.74
C VAL A 14 -25.51 44.89 -29.89
N MET A 15 -25.55 45.44 -28.67
CA MET A 15 -26.61 45.34 -27.64
C MET A 15 -27.91 46.13 -27.96
N THR A 16 -28.99 45.91 -27.18
CA THR A 16 -29.64 46.97 -26.35
C THR A 16 -30.74 46.42 -25.42
N SER A 17 -31.26 47.26 -24.51
CA SER A 17 -32.26 46.94 -23.46
C SER A 17 -33.40 47.98 -23.40
N ARG A 18 -34.55 47.67 -22.77
CA ARG A 18 -35.51 48.67 -22.21
C ARG A 18 -36.57 48.09 -21.24
N PHE A 19 -37.38 48.98 -20.65
CA PHE A 19 -37.96 48.90 -19.28
C PHE A 19 -39.51 48.83 -19.18
N ARG A 20 -40.02 48.23 -18.07
CA ARG A 20 -41.20 48.58 -17.20
C ARG A 20 -42.65 48.64 -17.78
N LEU A 21 -43.64 47.85 -17.28
CA LEU A 21 -44.62 48.03 -16.15
C LEU A 21 -45.99 48.69 -16.57
N PRO A 22 -47.09 48.75 -15.75
CA PRO A 22 -47.85 47.63 -15.14
C PRO A 22 -49.42 47.78 -15.08
N ALA A 23 -50.20 46.68 -15.18
CA ALA A 23 -51.58 46.45 -14.65
C ALA A 23 -52.04 45.03 -15.05
N GLY A 24 -53.02 44.33 -14.44
CA GLY A 24 -53.85 44.53 -13.23
C GLY A 24 -54.18 43.17 -12.56
N ARG A 25 -55.14 43.08 -11.62
CA ARG A 25 -55.39 41.87 -10.79
C ARG A 25 -56.50 40.93 -11.32
N THR A 26 -56.51 39.71 -10.75
CA THR A 26 -57.42 38.55 -10.97
C THR A 26 -57.13 37.76 -12.26
N TYR A 27 -57.14 36.42 -12.29
CA TYR A 27 -57.44 35.41 -11.25
C TYR A 27 -56.18 34.63 -10.79
N ASN A 28 -56.30 33.83 -9.72
CA ASN A 28 -55.17 33.10 -9.11
C ASN A 28 -54.71 31.85 -9.89
N VAL A 29 -54.90 31.83 -11.21
CA VAL A 29 -54.63 30.70 -12.10
C VAL A 29 -53.15 30.29 -12.02
N ARG A 30 -52.25 31.29 -12.02
CA ARG A 30 -50.80 31.08 -12.00
C ARG A 30 -50.29 30.32 -10.77
N ALA A 31 -50.99 30.39 -9.63
CA ALA A 31 -50.64 29.61 -8.44
C ALA A 31 -51.01 28.13 -8.60
N SER A 32 -52.20 27.84 -9.15
CA SER A 32 -52.64 26.48 -9.46
C SER A 32 -51.86 25.86 -10.63
N GLU A 33 -51.46 26.66 -11.62
CA GLU A 33 -50.55 26.24 -12.69
C GLU A 33 -49.16 25.93 -12.16
N LEU A 34 -48.56 26.80 -11.33
CA LEU A 34 -47.27 26.52 -10.69
C LEU A 34 -47.35 25.31 -9.75
N ALA A 35 -48.50 25.02 -9.13
CA ALA A 35 -48.71 23.81 -8.34
C ALA A 35 -48.78 22.54 -9.22
N ARG A 36 -49.54 22.58 -10.32
CA ARG A 36 -49.65 21.46 -11.28
C ARG A 36 -48.33 21.19 -12.02
N ASP A 37 -47.62 22.24 -12.43
CA ASP A 37 -46.32 22.12 -13.07
C ASP A 37 -45.25 21.61 -12.08
N ARG A 38 -45.29 22.03 -10.81
CA ARG A 38 -44.49 21.41 -9.73
C ARG A 38 -44.79 19.92 -9.59
N GLN A 39 -46.05 19.51 -9.53
CA GLN A 39 -46.43 18.09 -9.48
C GLN A 39 -45.91 17.30 -10.69
N HIS A 40 -45.88 17.90 -11.89
CA HIS A 40 -45.23 17.30 -13.06
C HIS A 40 -43.69 17.32 -13.04
N THR A 41 -43.04 17.98 -12.07
CA THR A 41 -41.57 17.98 -11.90
C THR A 41 -41.04 17.05 -10.82
N GLU A 42 -41.84 16.65 -9.84
CA GLU A 42 -41.43 15.67 -8.83
C GLU A 42 -41.45 14.25 -9.37
N VAL A 43 -40.56 13.39 -8.86
CA VAL A 43 -40.52 11.95 -9.14
C VAL A 43 -40.30 11.18 -7.84
N VAL A 44 -40.94 10.02 -7.73
CA VAL A 44 -40.73 9.09 -6.62
C VAL A 44 -39.60 8.12 -6.98
N CYS A 45 -38.63 8.02 -6.10
CA CYS A 45 -37.56 7.02 -6.14
C CYS A 45 -37.72 6.07 -4.95
N ASN A 46 -38.02 4.80 -5.24
CA ASN A 46 -38.06 3.73 -4.26
C ASN A 46 -36.64 3.16 -4.10
N ILE A 47 -36.14 3.17 -2.87
CA ILE A 47 -34.79 2.73 -2.52
C ILE A 47 -34.89 1.48 -1.66
N LEU A 48 -34.46 0.33 -2.18
CA LEU A 48 -34.23 -0.88 -1.39
C LEU A 48 -33.00 -0.67 -0.51
N LEU A 49 -33.17 -0.75 0.79
CA LEU A 49 -32.12 -0.62 1.81
C LEU A 49 -31.57 -2.02 2.19
N LEU A 50 -30.38 -2.06 2.81
CA LEU A 50 -29.65 -3.30 3.08
C LEU A 50 -30.29 -4.16 4.20
N ASP A 51 -31.18 -3.59 4.99
CA ASP A 51 -32.09 -4.29 5.91
C ASP A 51 -33.27 -4.98 5.19
N ASN A 52 -33.35 -4.85 3.87
CA ASN A 52 -34.45 -5.30 3.02
C ASN A 52 -35.79 -4.59 3.34
N THR A 53 -35.74 -3.33 3.75
CA THR A 53 -36.86 -2.38 3.69
C THR A 53 -36.82 -1.58 2.37
N VAL A 54 -37.94 -0.97 1.97
CA VAL A 54 -38.00 -0.11 0.78
C VAL A 54 -38.52 1.26 1.20
N GLN A 55 -37.66 2.28 1.14
CA GLN A 55 -38.03 3.66 1.46
C GLN A 55 -38.27 4.46 0.18
N ALA A 56 -39.44 5.08 0.07
CA ALA A 56 -39.76 6.00 -1.02
C ALA A 56 -39.27 7.42 -0.70
N PHE A 57 -38.63 8.07 -1.67
CA PHE A 57 -38.18 9.47 -1.58
C PHE A 57 -38.72 10.29 -2.76
N LYS A 58 -39.18 11.51 -2.48
CA LYS A 58 -39.64 12.48 -3.48
C LYS A 58 -38.51 13.46 -3.78
N VAL A 59 -38.14 13.59 -5.05
CA VAL A 59 -37.05 14.47 -5.55
C VAL A 59 -37.47 15.13 -6.87
N ASN A 60 -36.88 16.27 -7.23
CA ASN A 60 -37.20 16.89 -8.51
C ASN A 60 -36.48 16.16 -9.66
N LYS A 61 -37.16 15.90 -10.77
CA LYS A 61 -36.57 15.31 -11.98
C LYS A 61 -35.38 16.14 -12.52
N HIS A 62 -35.30 17.44 -12.18
CA HIS A 62 -34.20 18.32 -12.56
C HIS A 62 -32.98 18.26 -11.62
N ASP A 63 -33.13 17.76 -10.39
CA ASP A 63 -32.07 17.70 -9.38
C ASP A 63 -30.92 16.80 -9.82
N LEU A 64 -29.72 17.08 -9.29
CA LEU A 64 -28.55 16.22 -9.47
C LEU A 64 -28.68 14.93 -8.66
N GLY A 65 -28.09 13.84 -9.13
CA GLY A 65 -28.08 12.55 -8.43
C GLY A 65 -27.53 12.63 -6.99
N GLN A 66 -26.66 13.60 -6.71
CA GLN A 66 -26.18 13.90 -5.36
C GLN A 66 -27.32 14.22 -4.37
N VAL A 67 -28.38 14.92 -4.80
CA VAL A 67 -29.50 15.31 -3.93
C VAL A 67 -30.24 14.08 -3.40
N LEU A 68 -30.48 13.08 -4.25
CA LEU A 68 -31.09 11.82 -3.84
C LEU A 68 -30.17 11.02 -2.91
N LEU A 69 -28.86 11.00 -3.18
CA LEU A 69 -27.86 10.39 -2.29
C LEU A 69 -27.85 11.05 -0.90
N ASP A 70 -27.78 12.39 -0.83
CA ASP A 70 -27.74 13.13 0.43
C ASP A 70 -29.00 12.94 1.27
N ILE A 71 -30.17 12.82 0.64
CA ILE A 71 -31.44 12.53 1.32
C ILE A 71 -31.45 11.09 1.88
N VAL A 72 -30.99 10.09 1.12
CA VAL A 72 -30.85 8.70 1.59
C VAL A 72 -29.85 8.60 2.74
N PHE A 73 -28.67 9.22 2.60
CA PHE A 73 -27.66 9.25 3.64
C PHE A 73 -28.12 9.96 4.92
N LYS A 74 -28.98 10.99 4.81
CA LYS A 74 -29.59 11.66 5.95
C LYS A 74 -30.67 10.80 6.61
N HIS A 75 -31.48 10.07 5.85
CA HIS A 75 -32.47 9.14 6.39
C HIS A 75 -31.84 8.00 7.17
N LEU A 76 -30.71 7.47 6.67
CA LEU A 76 -29.88 6.47 7.36
C LEU A 76 -29.00 7.06 8.49
N ASP A 77 -29.01 8.37 8.69
CA ASP A 77 -28.07 9.14 9.54
C ASP A 77 -26.60 8.67 9.44
N LEU A 78 -26.13 8.37 8.23
CA LEU A 78 -24.84 7.71 8.02
C LEU A 78 -23.69 8.75 8.01
N THR A 79 -22.62 8.53 8.77
CA THR A 79 -21.45 9.44 8.74
C THR A 79 -20.50 9.13 7.58
N GLU A 80 -20.17 7.85 7.39
CA GLU A 80 -19.12 7.37 6.47
C GLU A 80 -19.69 7.09 5.06
N ARG A 81 -20.30 8.13 4.48
CA ARG A 81 -21.13 8.05 3.26
C ARG A 81 -20.39 7.58 2.01
N ASP A 82 -19.10 7.91 1.89
CA ASP A 82 -18.34 7.75 0.65
C ASP A 82 -18.18 6.29 0.20
N TYR A 83 -18.30 5.33 1.13
CA TYR A 83 -18.24 3.90 0.85
C TYR A 83 -19.44 3.35 0.07
N PHE A 84 -20.54 4.11 -0.05
CA PHE A 84 -21.85 3.64 -0.50
C PHE A 84 -22.36 4.36 -1.76
N GLY A 85 -23.40 3.81 -2.39
CA GLY A 85 -24.07 4.45 -3.51
C GLY A 85 -25.45 3.85 -3.82
N LEU A 86 -26.09 4.44 -4.83
CA LEU A 86 -27.36 3.95 -5.38
C LEU A 86 -27.12 3.28 -6.74
N GLN A 87 -27.59 2.04 -6.89
CA GLN A 87 -27.52 1.23 -8.09
C GLN A 87 -28.92 1.12 -8.71
N LEU A 88 -29.08 1.29 -10.02
CA LEU A 88 -30.40 1.09 -10.65
C LEU A 88 -30.81 -0.39 -10.58
N ALA A 89 -32.08 -0.66 -10.26
CA ALA A 89 -32.61 -2.03 -10.15
C ALA A 89 -33.08 -2.63 -11.50
N ASP A 90 -33.07 -1.84 -12.57
CA ASP A 90 -33.77 -2.08 -13.84
C ASP A 90 -32.81 -2.36 -15.04
N ASP A 91 -31.58 -2.79 -14.71
CA ASP A 91 -30.57 -3.37 -15.60
C ASP A 91 -30.20 -4.76 -15.06
N SER A 92 -29.71 -5.69 -15.89
CA SER A 92 -29.32 -7.03 -15.40
C SER A 92 -28.15 -6.98 -14.41
N THR A 93 -28.02 -8.03 -13.59
CA THR A 93 -26.96 -8.21 -12.57
C THR A 93 -25.53 -8.02 -13.09
N ASP A 94 -25.37 -8.12 -14.41
CA ASP A 94 -24.14 -8.32 -15.16
C ASP A 94 -23.50 -6.99 -15.62
N ASN A 95 -24.22 -5.88 -15.46
CA ASN A 95 -23.71 -4.54 -15.80
C ASN A 95 -24.25 -3.50 -14.81
N PRO A 96 -23.85 -3.56 -13.53
CA PRO A 96 -24.33 -2.66 -12.48
C PRO A 96 -24.15 -1.19 -12.88
N ARG A 97 -25.23 -0.43 -12.81
CA ARG A 97 -25.23 1.01 -13.09
C ARG A 97 -25.45 1.81 -11.82
N TRP A 98 -24.39 2.45 -11.36
CA TRP A 98 -24.44 3.46 -10.30
C TRP A 98 -25.08 4.77 -10.78
N LEU A 99 -25.82 5.42 -9.89
CA LEU A 99 -26.29 6.79 -10.05
C LEU A 99 -25.08 7.75 -10.09
N ASP A 100 -24.97 8.55 -11.15
CA ASP A 100 -23.88 9.52 -11.32
C ASP A 100 -24.25 10.80 -10.56
N PRO A 101 -23.56 11.18 -9.46
CA PRO A 101 -24.00 12.28 -8.60
C PRO A 101 -24.05 13.62 -9.35
N ASN A 102 -23.18 13.79 -10.36
CA ASN A 102 -23.02 15.02 -11.13
C ASN A 102 -24.00 15.17 -12.31
N LYS A 103 -25.06 14.34 -12.40
CA LYS A 103 -26.03 14.39 -13.51
C LYS A 103 -27.47 14.55 -13.03
N PRO A 104 -28.30 15.36 -13.72
CA PRO A 104 -29.73 15.46 -13.46
C PRO A 104 -30.45 14.11 -13.52
N ILE A 105 -31.31 13.82 -12.53
CA ILE A 105 -32.04 12.55 -12.37
C ILE A 105 -32.78 12.15 -13.65
N ARG A 106 -33.51 13.08 -14.30
CA ARG A 106 -34.19 12.89 -15.61
C ARG A 106 -33.29 12.53 -16.80
N LYS A 107 -31.96 12.61 -16.67
CA LYS A 107 -30.99 12.16 -17.69
C LYS A 107 -30.47 10.75 -17.43
N GLN A 108 -30.74 10.18 -16.25
CA GLN A 108 -30.22 8.88 -15.80
C GLN A 108 -31.30 7.80 -15.78
N LEU A 109 -32.49 8.15 -15.28
CA LEU A 109 -33.62 7.24 -15.09
C LEU A 109 -34.49 7.11 -16.36
N LYS A 110 -33.86 7.07 -17.54
CA LYS A 110 -34.56 7.00 -18.84
C LYS A 110 -34.68 5.56 -19.36
N LYS A 111 -35.85 4.94 -19.18
CA LYS A 111 -36.41 3.99 -20.17
C LYS A 111 -37.52 4.66 -20.97
N LEU A 112 -37.62 4.31 -22.25
CA LEU A 112 -38.50 4.96 -23.22
C LEU A 112 -39.99 4.62 -23.00
N LEU A 113 -40.27 3.50 -22.33
CA LEU A 113 -41.61 2.95 -22.10
C LEU A 113 -42.49 3.77 -21.13
N LEU A 114 -41.86 4.45 -20.16
CA LEU A 114 -42.57 5.22 -19.11
C LEU A 114 -43.32 6.45 -19.63
N LEU A 115 -43.03 6.90 -20.85
CA LEU A 115 -43.77 7.98 -21.52
C LEU A 115 -45.09 7.53 -22.17
N ILE A 116 -45.35 6.21 -22.23
CA ILE A 116 -46.50 5.64 -22.95
C ILE A 116 -47.53 5.02 -21.99
N LEU A 117 -47.08 4.41 -20.88
CA LEU A 117 -47.95 3.61 -19.99
C LEU A 117 -48.23 4.23 -18.61
N GLY A 118 -47.47 5.24 -18.20
CA GLY A 118 -47.71 6.02 -16.98
C GLY A 118 -47.21 5.39 -15.66
N GLY A 119 -46.65 6.24 -14.79
CA GLY A 119 -46.71 6.10 -13.33
C GLY A 119 -46.24 4.79 -12.67
N SER A 120 -44.97 4.39 -12.84
CA SER A 120 -44.32 3.45 -11.90
C SER A 120 -43.08 4.12 -11.26
N PRO A 121 -42.86 4.01 -9.94
CA PRO A 121 -41.77 4.69 -9.24
C PRO A 121 -40.40 4.12 -9.60
N TYR A 122 -39.40 5.01 -9.73
CA TYR A 122 -38.05 4.60 -10.11
C TYR A 122 -37.39 3.79 -9.00
N SER A 123 -36.92 2.59 -9.31
CA SER A 123 -36.38 1.67 -8.31
C SER A 123 -34.86 1.60 -8.35
N LEU A 124 -34.23 1.79 -7.19
CA LEU A 124 -32.79 1.72 -6.98
C LEU A 124 -32.47 0.92 -5.70
N ASN A 125 -31.26 0.38 -5.63
CA ASN A 125 -30.76 -0.37 -4.49
C ASN A 125 -29.65 0.45 -3.81
N PHE A 126 -29.74 0.67 -2.50
CA PHE A 126 -28.67 1.20 -1.68
C PHE A 126 -27.65 0.09 -1.41
N ARG A 127 -26.38 0.33 -1.74
CA ARG A 127 -25.32 -0.70 -1.72
C ARG A 127 -23.97 -0.13 -1.31
N VAL A 128 -23.12 -1.00 -0.76
CA VAL A 128 -21.68 -0.71 -0.64
C VAL A 128 -21.09 -0.62 -2.05
N LYS A 129 -20.38 0.47 -2.34
CA LYS A 129 -19.69 0.72 -3.61
C LYS A 129 -18.19 0.44 -3.52
N PHE A 130 -17.55 0.79 -2.39
CA PHE A 130 -16.10 0.64 -2.21
C PHE A 130 -15.80 -0.27 -1.01
N PHE A 131 -15.50 -1.53 -1.26
CA PHE A 131 -15.20 -2.50 -0.20
C PHE A 131 -13.78 -2.31 0.35
N VAL A 132 -13.66 -1.97 1.64
CA VAL A 132 -12.38 -1.78 2.32
C VAL A 132 -11.61 -3.10 2.43
N SER A 133 -10.28 -3.04 2.31
CA SER A 133 -9.41 -4.22 2.50
C SER A 133 -9.29 -4.69 3.96
N ASP A 134 -9.71 -3.84 4.90
CA ASP A 134 -9.55 -3.99 6.34
C ASP A 134 -10.74 -3.34 7.05
N PRO A 135 -11.59 -4.10 7.78
CA PRO A 135 -12.73 -3.57 8.52
C PRO A 135 -12.38 -2.51 9.57
N ASN A 136 -11.13 -2.47 10.09
CA ASN A 136 -10.67 -1.43 11.02
C ASN A 136 -10.70 0.00 10.42
N LYS A 137 -10.84 0.11 9.10
CA LYS A 137 -11.02 1.40 8.42
C LYS A 137 -12.43 1.99 8.63
N LEU A 138 -13.44 1.18 8.93
CA LEU A 138 -14.82 1.61 9.17
C LEU A 138 -14.98 2.03 10.65
N GLN A 139 -15.10 3.33 10.91
CA GLN A 139 -15.02 3.86 12.28
C GLN A 139 -16.37 3.74 13.03
N GLU A 140 -17.50 3.96 12.36
CA GLU A 140 -18.85 3.86 12.96
C GLU A 140 -19.32 2.40 13.00
N GLU A 141 -19.95 1.98 14.12
CA GLU A 141 -20.52 0.62 14.22
C GLU A 141 -21.61 0.38 13.16
N TYR A 142 -22.47 1.38 12.93
CA TYR A 142 -23.52 1.28 11.92
C TYR A 142 -22.95 1.12 10.50
N THR A 143 -21.79 1.72 10.18
CA THR A 143 -21.09 1.46 8.92
C THR A 143 -20.68 0.00 8.79
N ARG A 144 -20.10 -0.59 9.87
CA ARG A 144 -19.75 -2.02 9.90
C ARG A 144 -21.00 -2.90 9.76
N TYR A 145 -22.09 -2.53 10.41
CA TYR A 145 -23.38 -3.23 10.31
C TYR A 145 -23.97 -3.20 8.88
N GLN A 146 -23.93 -2.06 8.20
CA GLN A 146 -24.36 -1.94 6.80
C GLN A 146 -23.49 -2.79 5.86
N TYR A 147 -22.18 -2.89 6.11
CA TYR A 147 -21.30 -3.83 5.38
C TYR A 147 -21.68 -5.29 5.66
N PHE A 148 -21.93 -5.66 6.91
CA PHE A 148 -22.37 -7.00 7.31
C PHE A 148 -23.66 -7.40 6.58
N LEU A 149 -24.67 -6.53 6.58
CA LEU A 149 -25.93 -6.74 5.85
C LEU A 149 -25.70 -6.94 4.34
N GLN A 150 -24.87 -6.10 3.71
CA GLN A 150 -24.55 -6.23 2.28
C GLN A 150 -23.91 -7.59 1.95
N ILE A 151 -22.95 -8.03 2.76
CA ILE A 151 -22.19 -9.26 2.53
C ILE A 151 -23.06 -10.49 2.83
N LYS A 152 -23.84 -10.47 3.92
CA LYS A 152 -24.84 -11.50 4.25
C LYS A 152 -25.83 -11.70 3.10
N GLN A 153 -26.34 -10.61 2.54
CA GLN A 153 -27.23 -10.67 1.38
C GLN A 153 -26.54 -11.17 0.10
N ASP A 154 -25.28 -10.77 -0.14
CA ASP A 154 -24.55 -11.22 -1.33
C ASP A 154 -24.15 -12.70 -1.27
N ILE A 155 -23.88 -13.25 -0.08
CA ILE A 155 -23.71 -14.69 0.13
C ILE A 155 -25.04 -15.42 -0.05
N LEU A 156 -26.11 -15.00 0.65
CA LEU A 156 -27.45 -15.61 0.58
C LEU A 156 -28.04 -15.62 -0.85
N THR A 157 -27.71 -14.63 -1.68
CA THR A 157 -28.15 -14.56 -3.09
C THR A 157 -27.18 -15.25 -4.07
N GLY A 158 -26.06 -15.82 -3.61
CA GLY A 158 -25.07 -16.49 -4.47
C GLY A 158 -24.25 -15.53 -5.35
N ARG A 159 -24.32 -14.22 -5.08
CA ARG A 159 -23.50 -13.19 -5.75
C ARG A 159 -22.05 -13.26 -5.28
N LEU A 160 -21.84 -13.47 -3.98
CA LEU A 160 -20.54 -13.74 -3.36
C LEU A 160 -20.44 -15.25 -3.07
N SER A 161 -19.58 -15.94 -3.83
CA SER A 161 -19.31 -17.36 -3.60
C SER A 161 -18.59 -17.57 -2.27
N CYS A 162 -19.05 -18.53 -1.47
CA CYS A 162 -18.50 -18.85 -0.15
C CYS A 162 -18.34 -20.37 0.02
N PRO A 163 -17.15 -20.90 0.39
CA PRO A 163 -16.98 -22.32 0.73
C PRO A 163 -17.86 -22.72 1.92
N TYR A 164 -18.34 -23.97 1.93
CA TYR A 164 -19.30 -24.50 2.93
C TYR A 164 -18.87 -24.25 4.38
N ASN A 165 -17.64 -24.63 4.75
CA ASN A 165 -17.12 -24.44 6.12
C ASN A 165 -17.04 -22.95 6.51
N THR A 166 -16.62 -22.09 5.57
CA THR A 166 -16.57 -20.64 5.78
C THR A 166 -17.97 -20.05 5.90
N ALA A 167 -18.94 -20.58 5.15
CA ALA A 167 -20.33 -20.16 5.22
C ALA A 167 -20.99 -20.56 6.54
N ALA A 168 -20.69 -21.74 7.09
CA ALA A 168 -21.16 -22.16 8.42
C ALA A 168 -20.60 -21.25 9.52
N LEU A 169 -19.31 -20.90 9.45
CA LEU A 169 -18.68 -19.96 10.38
C LEU A 169 -19.29 -18.55 10.27
N LEU A 170 -19.45 -18.01 9.06
CA LEU A 170 -20.10 -16.73 8.84
C LEU A 170 -21.56 -16.73 9.34
N ALA A 171 -22.33 -17.79 9.05
CA ALA A 171 -23.68 -17.94 9.58
C ALA A 171 -23.69 -17.99 11.12
N SER A 172 -22.75 -18.68 11.78
CA SER A 172 -22.68 -18.69 13.25
C SER A 172 -22.40 -17.32 13.89
N PHE A 173 -21.62 -16.45 13.23
CA PHE A 173 -21.47 -15.06 13.66
C PHE A 173 -22.72 -14.21 13.40
N ALA A 174 -23.46 -14.47 12.32
CA ALA A 174 -24.75 -13.80 12.08
C ALA A 174 -25.80 -14.21 13.13
N VAL A 175 -25.84 -15.50 13.51
CA VAL A 175 -26.70 -16.02 14.58
C VAL A 175 -26.33 -15.38 15.93
N GLN A 176 -25.04 -15.32 16.30
CA GLN A 176 -24.58 -14.66 17.52
C GLN A 176 -24.99 -13.16 17.59
N SER A 177 -24.92 -12.42 16.47
CA SER A 177 -25.36 -11.02 16.43
C SER A 177 -26.88 -10.86 16.57
N GLU A 178 -27.67 -11.77 15.98
CA GLU A 178 -29.12 -11.63 15.86
C GLU A 178 -29.91 -12.28 17.00
N LEU A 179 -29.37 -13.31 17.64
CA LEU A 179 -30.01 -14.06 18.73
C LEU A 179 -29.31 -13.93 20.10
N GLY A 180 -28.06 -13.45 20.14
CA GLY A 180 -27.23 -13.47 21.36
C GLY A 180 -26.64 -14.85 21.65
N ASP A 181 -26.11 -15.03 22.86
CA ASP A 181 -25.39 -16.25 23.28
C ASP A 181 -26.22 -17.54 23.17
N TYR A 182 -25.57 -18.65 22.81
CA TYR A 182 -26.21 -19.97 22.82
C TYR A 182 -26.65 -20.37 24.25
N ASN A 183 -27.95 -20.59 24.43
CA ASN A 183 -28.55 -21.13 25.65
C ASN A 183 -29.24 -22.48 25.38
N GLN A 184 -28.81 -23.54 26.06
CA GLN A 184 -29.33 -24.90 25.87
C GLN A 184 -30.83 -25.05 26.15
N SER A 185 -31.44 -24.21 27.01
CA SER A 185 -32.88 -24.27 27.28
C SER A 185 -33.76 -23.57 26.22
N GLU A 186 -33.17 -22.71 25.40
CA GLU A 186 -33.90 -21.86 24.42
C GLU A 186 -33.55 -22.23 22.98
N ASN A 187 -32.28 -22.56 22.71
CA ASN A 187 -31.79 -23.01 21.40
C ASN A 187 -31.86 -24.53 21.26
N LEU A 188 -33.09 -25.06 21.35
CA LEU A 188 -33.41 -26.48 21.14
C LEU A 188 -33.05 -26.95 19.71
N PRO A 189 -32.80 -28.25 19.47
CA PRO A 189 -32.50 -28.76 18.14
C PRO A 189 -33.56 -28.35 17.10
N GLY A 190 -33.12 -27.66 16.05
CA GLY A 190 -34.01 -27.09 15.02
C GLY A 190 -34.33 -25.60 15.19
N TYR A 191 -33.79 -24.89 16.20
CA TYR A 191 -34.01 -23.43 16.35
C TYR A 191 -33.53 -22.56 15.16
N LEU A 192 -32.81 -23.14 14.20
CA LEU A 192 -32.33 -22.52 12.97
C LEU A 192 -33.12 -22.96 11.71
N SER A 193 -34.13 -23.82 11.81
CA SER A 193 -34.84 -24.42 10.66
C SER A 193 -35.48 -23.40 9.72
N ASP A 194 -35.89 -22.27 10.28
CA ASP A 194 -36.50 -21.18 9.55
C ASP A 194 -35.46 -20.30 8.83
N TYR A 195 -34.18 -20.38 9.19
CA TYR A 195 -33.14 -19.47 8.72
C TYR A 195 -32.44 -19.96 7.46
N SER A 196 -32.21 -19.05 6.52
CA SER A 196 -31.43 -19.30 5.31
C SER A 196 -30.22 -18.37 5.26
N PHE A 197 -29.01 -18.93 5.21
CA PHE A 197 -27.77 -18.17 5.13
C PHE A 197 -27.04 -18.33 3.79
N ILE A 198 -27.35 -19.39 3.03
CA ILE A 198 -26.77 -19.71 1.72
C ILE A 198 -27.84 -20.20 0.72
N PRO A 199 -27.64 -20.05 -0.59
CA PRO A 199 -28.47 -20.68 -1.61
C PRO A 199 -28.45 -22.20 -1.44
N ASN A 200 -29.62 -22.84 -1.54
CA ASN A 200 -29.78 -24.30 -1.50
C ASN A 200 -29.13 -24.96 -0.25
N GLN A 201 -29.39 -24.39 0.92
CA GLN A 201 -28.89 -24.80 2.23
C GLN A 201 -29.04 -26.33 2.49
N PRO A 202 -27.94 -27.08 2.72
CA PRO A 202 -27.99 -28.49 3.07
C PRO A 202 -28.58 -28.76 4.46
N GLN A 203 -29.23 -29.91 4.64
CA GLN A 203 -30.00 -30.24 5.85
C GLN A 203 -29.15 -30.41 7.13
N ASP A 204 -27.85 -30.70 7.01
CA ASP A 204 -26.92 -30.78 8.14
C ASP A 204 -26.22 -29.45 8.47
N PHE A 205 -26.41 -28.39 7.66
CA PHE A 205 -25.71 -27.10 7.82
C PHE A 205 -26.05 -26.42 9.15
N GLU A 206 -27.32 -26.48 9.56
CA GLU A 206 -27.80 -25.93 10.85
C GLU A 206 -27.10 -26.55 12.06
N LYS A 207 -26.71 -27.84 11.98
CA LYS A 207 -26.01 -28.54 13.07
C LYS A 207 -24.60 -27.97 13.27
N GLU A 208 -23.89 -27.71 12.17
CA GLU A 208 -22.55 -27.12 12.23
C GLU A 208 -22.61 -25.64 12.65
N ILE A 209 -23.64 -24.89 12.20
CA ILE A 209 -23.88 -23.52 12.70
C ILE A 209 -24.12 -23.52 14.20
N ALA A 210 -25.01 -24.37 14.73
CA ALA A 210 -25.30 -24.45 16.16
C ALA A 210 -24.07 -24.85 17.00
N LYS A 211 -23.25 -25.78 16.50
CA LYS A 211 -21.97 -26.22 17.09
C LYS A 211 -20.89 -25.12 17.10
N LEU A 212 -20.90 -24.23 16.11
CA LEU A 212 -20.01 -23.05 16.08
C LEU A 212 -20.58 -21.91 16.94
N HIS A 213 -21.89 -21.73 16.99
CA HIS A 213 -22.58 -20.74 17.83
C HIS A 213 -22.25 -20.94 19.34
N GLN A 214 -22.19 -22.20 19.79
CA GLN A 214 -21.73 -22.58 21.14
C GLN A 214 -20.30 -22.10 21.49
N GLN A 215 -19.47 -21.74 20.50
CA GLN A 215 -18.09 -21.28 20.71
C GLN A 215 -17.98 -19.75 20.78
N HIS A 216 -19.06 -19.02 20.49
CA HIS A 216 -19.10 -17.56 20.40
C HIS A 216 -19.67 -16.87 21.64
N ILE A 217 -20.02 -17.64 22.67
CA ILE A 217 -20.63 -17.16 23.92
C ILE A 217 -19.76 -16.04 24.54
N GLY A 218 -20.40 -14.90 24.83
CA GLY A 218 -19.79 -13.69 25.35
C GLY A 218 -19.35 -12.68 24.28
N LEU A 219 -19.45 -12.99 22.97
CA LEU A 219 -19.24 -12.00 21.91
C LEU A 219 -20.46 -11.08 21.77
N SER A 220 -20.25 -9.77 21.87
CA SER A 220 -21.31 -8.80 21.56
C SER A 220 -21.68 -8.84 20.06
N PRO A 221 -22.89 -8.40 19.67
CA PRO A 221 -23.28 -8.34 18.26
C PRO A 221 -22.32 -7.54 17.37
N ALA A 222 -21.73 -6.47 17.89
CA ALA A 222 -20.74 -5.65 17.18
C ALA A 222 -19.41 -6.39 16.93
N GLU A 223 -18.98 -7.26 17.87
CA GLU A 223 -17.79 -8.09 17.74
C GLU A 223 -18.04 -9.28 16.83
N ALA A 224 -19.21 -9.92 16.93
CA ALA A 224 -19.64 -10.97 16.01
C ALA A 224 -19.70 -10.46 14.56
N GLU A 225 -20.24 -9.27 14.33
CA GLU A 225 -20.24 -8.60 13.03
C GLU A 225 -18.82 -8.24 12.55
N PHE A 226 -17.96 -7.73 13.44
CA PHE A 226 -16.58 -7.43 13.10
C PHE A 226 -15.79 -8.69 12.73
N ASN A 227 -16.03 -9.81 13.42
CA ASN A 227 -15.46 -11.12 13.09
C ASN A 227 -16.02 -11.66 11.77
N TYR A 228 -17.32 -11.52 11.52
CA TYR A 228 -17.94 -11.81 10.22
C TYR A 228 -17.25 -11.05 9.08
N LEU A 229 -17.02 -9.74 9.23
CA LEU A 229 -16.31 -8.94 8.23
C LEU A 229 -14.85 -9.38 8.06
N ASN A 230 -14.17 -9.76 9.15
CA ASN A 230 -12.78 -10.22 9.12
C ASN A 230 -12.60 -11.62 8.49
N THR A 231 -13.61 -12.48 8.55
CA THR A 231 -13.65 -13.73 7.79
C THR A 231 -14.09 -13.48 6.34
N ALA A 232 -15.13 -12.68 6.10
CA ALA A 232 -15.67 -12.47 4.76
C ALA A 232 -14.68 -11.77 3.81
N ARG A 233 -13.78 -10.91 4.32
CA ARG A 233 -12.73 -10.26 3.52
C ARG A 233 -11.69 -11.22 2.93
N THR A 234 -11.66 -12.50 3.33
CA THR A 234 -10.77 -13.51 2.76
C THR A 234 -11.41 -14.33 1.64
N LEU A 235 -12.69 -14.08 1.31
CA LEU A 235 -13.36 -14.73 0.18
C LEU A 235 -12.83 -14.17 -1.15
N GLU A 236 -12.56 -15.02 -2.14
CA GLU A 236 -11.88 -14.62 -3.38
C GLU A 236 -12.63 -13.54 -4.18
N LEU A 237 -13.96 -13.49 -4.08
CA LEU A 237 -14.80 -12.52 -4.79
C LEU A 237 -15.23 -11.33 -3.89
N TYR A 238 -14.65 -11.19 -2.70
CA TYR A 238 -14.95 -10.08 -1.79
C TYR A 238 -14.62 -8.74 -2.45
N GLY A 239 -15.63 -7.87 -2.56
CA GLY A 239 -15.46 -6.52 -3.09
C GLY A 239 -15.13 -6.43 -4.58
N VAL A 240 -15.42 -7.47 -5.37
CA VAL A 240 -15.16 -7.50 -6.83
C VAL A 240 -16.40 -7.02 -7.60
N GLU A 241 -16.32 -5.85 -8.25
CA GLU A 241 -17.31 -5.39 -9.21
C GLU A 241 -17.02 -6.00 -10.60
N PHE A 242 -17.90 -6.89 -11.07
CA PHE A 242 -17.74 -7.58 -12.35
C PHE A 242 -18.32 -6.81 -13.53
N HIS A 243 -17.59 -6.84 -14.67
CA HIS A 243 -18.05 -6.38 -15.97
C HIS A 243 -17.73 -7.41 -17.06
N TYR A 244 -18.73 -7.83 -17.84
CA TYR A 244 -18.56 -8.82 -18.90
C TYR A 244 -17.82 -8.25 -20.13
N ALA A 245 -16.84 -9.01 -20.61
CA ALA A 245 -15.99 -8.67 -21.74
C ALA A 245 -15.63 -9.92 -22.56
N ARG A 246 -14.88 -9.71 -23.64
CA ARG A 246 -14.18 -10.78 -24.37
C ARG A 246 -12.71 -10.43 -24.53
N ASP A 247 -11.85 -11.45 -24.57
CA ASP A 247 -10.43 -11.26 -24.85
C ASP A 247 -10.16 -10.98 -26.36
N GLN A 248 -8.89 -10.97 -26.75
CA GLN A 248 -8.47 -10.81 -28.14
C GLN A 248 -8.90 -12.01 -29.02
N SER A 249 -8.88 -13.22 -28.46
CA SER A 249 -9.35 -14.47 -29.07
C SER A 249 -10.88 -14.62 -29.07
N ASN A 250 -11.62 -13.60 -28.63
CA ASN A 250 -13.08 -13.58 -28.49
C ASN A 250 -13.66 -14.65 -27.53
N ASN A 251 -12.87 -15.20 -26.59
CA ASN A 251 -13.41 -15.94 -25.45
C ASN A 251 -14.20 -15.00 -24.54
N GLU A 252 -15.24 -15.51 -23.88
CA GLU A 252 -15.98 -14.75 -22.86
C GLU A 252 -15.27 -14.77 -21.50
N ILE A 253 -15.15 -13.59 -20.90
CA ILE A 253 -14.44 -13.34 -19.64
C ILE A 253 -15.20 -12.31 -18.80
N MET A 254 -14.88 -12.22 -17.51
CA MET A 254 -15.35 -11.17 -16.62
C MET A 254 -14.16 -10.37 -16.11
N ILE A 255 -14.20 -9.05 -16.28
CA ILE A 255 -13.23 -8.11 -15.72
C ILE A 255 -13.76 -7.68 -14.35
N GLY A 256 -13.07 -8.10 -13.29
CA GLY A 256 -13.35 -7.68 -11.93
C GLY A 256 -12.57 -6.40 -11.58
N VAL A 257 -13.20 -5.50 -10.83
CA VAL A 257 -12.56 -4.30 -10.26
C VAL A 257 -12.69 -4.36 -8.74
N MET A 258 -11.58 -4.17 -8.01
CA MET A 258 -11.58 -4.17 -6.54
C MET A 258 -10.59 -3.13 -5.96
N SER A 259 -10.53 -3.03 -4.64
CA SER A 259 -9.62 -2.10 -3.93
C SER A 259 -8.13 -2.28 -4.27
N GLY A 260 -7.68 -3.50 -4.56
CA GLY A 260 -6.28 -3.80 -4.93
C GLY A 260 -5.92 -3.62 -6.41
N GLY A 261 -6.87 -3.72 -7.35
CA GLY A 261 -6.57 -3.71 -8.79
C GLY A 261 -7.72 -4.13 -9.71
N ILE A 262 -7.37 -4.47 -10.94
CA ILE A 262 -8.24 -5.13 -11.93
C ILE A 262 -7.90 -6.62 -11.98
N LEU A 263 -8.89 -7.47 -12.18
CA LEU A 263 -8.75 -8.92 -12.23
C LEU A 263 -9.46 -9.48 -13.47
N ILE A 264 -8.95 -10.57 -14.03
CA ILE A 264 -9.58 -11.27 -15.16
C ILE A 264 -10.03 -12.64 -14.68
N TYR A 265 -11.30 -12.97 -14.92
CA TYR A 265 -11.90 -14.26 -14.59
C TYR A 265 -12.45 -14.95 -15.84
N LYS A 266 -12.28 -16.27 -15.93
CA LYS A 266 -12.92 -17.16 -16.91
C LYS A 266 -13.64 -18.27 -16.14
N ASN A 267 -14.91 -18.52 -16.44
CA ASN A 267 -15.75 -19.50 -15.72
C ASN A 267 -15.73 -19.35 -14.17
N ARG A 268 -15.72 -18.09 -13.67
CA ARG A 268 -15.53 -17.70 -12.25
C ARG A 268 -14.17 -18.06 -11.62
N VAL A 269 -13.25 -18.72 -12.33
CA VAL A 269 -11.85 -18.90 -11.91
C VAL A 269 -11.03 -17.66 -12.28
N ARG A 270 -10.16 -17.20 -11.39
CA ARG A 270 -9.28 -16.04 -11.61
C ARG A 270 -8.07 -16.42 -12.46
N MET A 271 -7.95 -15.80 -13.63
CA MET A 271 -6.86 -16.00 -14.58
C MET A 271 -5.67 -15.07 -14.32
N ASN A 272 -5.94 -13.78 -14.10
CA ASN A 272 -4.92 -12.75 -13.94
C ASN A 272 -5.32 -11.72 -12.89
N THR A 273 -4.32 -11.10 -12.25
CA THR A 273 -4.49 -9.92 -11.39
C THR A 273 -3.53 -8.83 -11.86
N PHE A 274 -4.05 -7.61 -12.02
CA PHE A 274 -3.32 -6.41 -12.37
C PHE A 274 -3.47 -5.40 -11.22
N PRO A 275 -2.56 -5.42 -10.23
CA PRO A 275 -2.59 -4.49 -9.10
C PRO A 275 -2.50 -3.04 -9.60
N TRP A 276 -3.17 -2.11 -8.93
CA TRP A 276 -3.20 -0.69 -9.37
C TRP A 276 -1.81 -0.09 -9.62
N LEU A 277 -0.79 -0.53 -8.88
CA LEU A 277 0.61 -0.09 -9.05
C LEU A 277 1.25 -0.55 -10.37
N LYS A 278 0.87 -1.71 -10.92
CA LYS A 278 1.38 -2.24 -12.21
C LYS A 278 0.69 -1.61 -13.42
N ILE A 279 -0.43 -0.92 -13.24
CA ILE A 279 -1.18 -0.27 -14.33
C ILE A 279 -0.64 1.16 -14.54
N VAL A 280 -0.17 1.45 -15.76
CA VAL A 280 0.28 2.79 -16.18
C VAL A 280 -0.90 3.64 -16.62
N LYS A 281 -1.83 3.07 -17.39
CA LYS A 281 -2.91 3.82 -18.03
C LYS A 281 -4.12 2.92 -18.32
N ILE A 282 -5.30 3.48 -18.10
CA ILE A 282 -6.58 2.83 -18.42
C ILE A 282 -7.32 3.72 -19.42
N SER A 283 -7.64 3.17 -20.59
CA SER A 283 -8.28 3.93 -21.66
C SER A 283 -9.28 3.07 -22.44
N PHE A 284 -10.08 3.70 -23.29
CA PHE A 284 -11.05 2.98 -24.12
C PHE A 284 -11.32 3.68 -25.45
N LYS A 285 -11.64 2.89 -26.48
CA LYS A 285 -11.99 3.37 -27.83
C LYS A 285 -13.20 2.57 -28.32
N CYS A 286 -14.31 3.25 -28.57
CA CYS A 286 -15.59 2.63 -28.95
C CYS A 286 -16.01 1.52 -27.95
N LYS A 287 -15.95 0.24 -28.32
CA LYS A 287 -16.25 -0.91 -27.45
C LYS A 287 -15.01 -1.55 -26.82
N GLN A 288 -13.80 -1.12 -27.19
CA GLN A 288 -12.55 -1.72 -26.74
C GLN A 288 -12.04 -1.00 -25.48
N PHE A 289 -11.75 -1.79 -24.43
CA PHE A 289 -11.13 -1.36 -23.19
C PHE A 289 -9.65 -1.75 -23.20
N PHE A 290 -8.77 -0.88 -22.70
CA PHE A 290 -7.33 -1.08 -22.73
C PHE A 290 -6.70 -0.85 -21.36
N ILE A 291 -5.98 -1.86 -20.87
CA ILE A 291 -5.11 -1.78 -19.69
C ILE A 291 -3.67 -1.74 -20.19
N GLN A 292 -3.00 -0.60 -20.03
CA GLN A 292 -1.56 -0.49 -20.25
C GLN A 292 -0.84 -0.83 -18.94
N LEU A 293 -0.08 -1.90 -18.95
CA LEU A 293 0.78 -2.33 -17.84
C LEU A 293 2.16 -1.66 -17.94
N ARG A 294 2.91 -1.67 -16.83
CA ARG A 294 4.35 -1.40 -16.85
C ARG A 294 5.06 -2.51 -17.64
N LYS A 295 6.13 -2.16 -18.36
CA LYS A 295 7.00 -3.14 -19.02
C LYS A 295 7.93 -3.74 -17.96
N GLU A 296 8.00 -5.05 -17.88
CA GLU A 296 8.94 -5.78 -17.01
C GLU A 296 9.97 -6.49 -17.90
N LEU A 297 11.24 -6.46 -17.49
CA LEU A 297 12.40 -6.61 -18.39
C LEU A 297 12.54 -7.97 -19.10
N HIS A 298 11.85 -9.01 -18.61
CA HIS A 298 11.93 -10.36 -19.15
C HIS A 298 10.60 -10.90 -19.70
N GLU A 299 9.52 -10.09 -19.72
CA GLU A 299 8.28 -10.47 -20.39
C GLU A 299 8.21 -9.92 -21.82
N SER A 300 8.24 -10.82 -22.80
CA SER A 300 7.91 -10.53 -24.21
C SER A 300 6.41 -10.31 -24.47
N ARG A 301 5.59 -10.32 -23.41
CA ARG A 301 4.12 -10.21 -23.45
C ARG A 301 3.67 -8.79 -23.81
N GLU A 302 2.48 -8.68 -24.39
CA GLU A 302 1.89 -7.37 -24.72
C GLU A 302 1.65 -6.52 -23.46
N THR A 303 2.31 -5.36 -23.41
CA THR A 303 2.12 -4.37 -22.33
C THR A 303 0.80 -3.60 -22.45
N LEU A 304 0.04 -3.80 -23.53
CA LEU A 304 -1.25 -3.15 -23.80
C LEU A 304 -2.36 -4.19 -23.99
N LEU A 305 -2.95 -4.64 -22.88
CA LEU A 305 -4.01 -5.64 -22.90
C LEU A 305 -5.33 -5.04 -23.40
N GLY A 306 -5.84 -5.55 -24.51
CA GLY A 306 -7.07 -5.10 -25.16
C GLY A 306 -8.24 -6.07 -24.97
N PHE A 307 -9.37 -5.55 -24.49
CA PHE A 307 -10.58 -6.32 -24.20
C PHE A 307 -11.81 -5.75 -24.93
N ASN A 308 -12.64 -6.63 -25.48
CA ASN A 308 -13.82 -6.28 -26.25
C ASN A 308 -15.08 -6.30 -25.35
N MET A 309 -15.62 -5.13 -25.03
CA MET A 309 -16.88 -5.01 -24.28
C MET A 309 -18.09 -5.16 -25.20
N VAL A 310 -19.23 -5.56 -24.63
CA VAL A 310 -20.50 -5.73 -25.39
C VAL A 310 -20.90 -4.45 -26.15
N ASN A 311 -20.66 -3.27 -25.56
CA ASN A 311 -20.92 -1.97 -26.19
C ASN A 311 -20.14 -0.81 -25.53
N TYR A 312 -20.19 0.38 -26.14
CA TYR A 312 -19.56 1.60 -25.63
C TYR A 312 -20.00 1.99 -24.21
N ARG A 313 -21.27 1.75 -23.83
CA ARG A 313 -21.77 2.08 -22.48
C ARG A 313 -21.15 1.16 -21.44
N ALA A 314 -21.12 -0.15 -21.68
CA ALA A 314 -20.43 -1.11 -20.82
C ALA A 314 -18.94 -0.77 -20.65
N CYS A 315 -18.26 -0.44 -21.74
CA CYS A 315 -16.86 -0.02 -21.73
C CYS A 315 -16.62 1.26 -20.91
N LYS A 316 -17.51 2.24 -21.05
CA LYS A 316 -17.46 3.49 -20.27
C LYS A 316 -17.84 3.29 -18.81
N ASN A 317 -18.67 2.30 -18.48
CA ASN A 317 -18.99 1.92 -17.10
C ASN A 317 -17.75 1.31 -16.42
N LEU A 318 -17.12 0.30 -17.04
CA LEU A 318 -15.87 -0.30 -16.55
C LEU A 318 -14.76 0.75 -16.39
N TRP A 319 -14.55 1.61 -17.38
CA TRP A 319 -13.58 2.71 -17.27
C TRP A 319 -13.89 3.69 -16.11
N LYS A 320 -15.18 4.00 -15.86
CA LYS A 320 -15.58 4.77 -14.67
C LYS A 320 -15.26 4.00 -13.39
N ALA A 321 -15.68 2.74 -13.27
CA ALA A 321 -15.46 1.92 -12.08
C ALA A 321 -13.97 1.86 -11.72
N CYS A 322 -13.08 1.64 -12.70
CA CYS A 322 -11.64 1.66 -12.47
C CYS A 322 -11.11 3.04 -12.04
N VAL A 323 -11.54 4.13 -12.68
CA VAL A 323 -11.12 5.49 -12.30
C VAL A 323 -11.61 5.87 -10.90
N GLU A 324 -12.84 5.47 -10.53
CA GLU A 324 -13.42 5.70 -9.21
C GLU A 324 -12.69 4.87 -8.14
N HIS A 325 -12.51 3.56 -8.33
CA HIS A 325 -11.79 2.69 -7.41
C HIS A 325 -10.33 3.11 -7.23
N HIS A 326 -9.60 3.39 -8.32
CA HIS A 326 -8.23 3.89 -8.23
C HIS A 326 -8.18 5.22 -7.47
N THR A 327 -9.07 6.18 -7.76
CA THR A 327 -9.09 7.47 -7.05
C THR A 327 -9.37 7.28 -5.56
N PHE A 328 -10.31 6.40 -5.21
CA PHE A 328 -10.68 6.16 -3.82
C PHE A 328 -9.57 5.44 -3.03
N PHE A 329 -9.00 4.35 -3.56
CA PHE A 329 -8.07 3.48 -2.83
C PHE A 329 -6.57 3.80 -3.01
N ARG A 330 -6.20 4.68 -3.95
CA ARG A 330 -4.77 4.95 -4.27
C ARG A 330 -4.31 6.40 -4.10
N LEU A 331 -5.21 7.36 -3.90
CA LEU A 331 -4.85 8.79 -3.80
C LEU A 331 -5.23 9.39 -2.44
N ASP A 332 -4.39 10.28 -1.92
CA ASP A 332 -4.67 11.03 -0.67
C ASP A 332 -5.77 12.09 -0.83
N ARG A 333 -6.12 12.44 -2.08
CA ARG A 333 -7.18 13.38 -2.46
C ARG A 333 -7.57 13.19 -3.94
N PRO A 334 -8.78 13.56 -4.37
CA PRO A 334 -9.13 13.57 -5.80
C PRO A 334 -8.24 14.54 -6.59
N LEU A 335 -7.86 14.17 -7.81
CA LEU A 335 -7.07 15.04 -8.68
C LEU A 335 -7.85 16.31 -9.06
N PRO A 336 -7.32 17.52 -8.83
CA PRO A 336 -8.02 18.76 -9.12
C PRO A 336 -8.30 18.93 -10.62
N PRO A 337 -9.31 19.75 -10.99
CA PRO A 337 -9.58 20.07 -12.38
C PRO A 337 -8.45 20.92 -12.97
N GLN A 338 -7.49 20.26 -13.64
CA GLN A 338 -6.48 20.92 -14.46
C GLN A 338 -7.12 21.94 -15.40
N LYS A 339 -6.74 23.21 -15.26
CA LYS A 339 -7.15 24.32 -16.12
C LYS A 339 -6.33 24.31 -17.42
N ASN A 340 -6.55 23.31 -18.28
CA ASN A 340 -5.94 23.31 -19.61
C ASN A 340 -6.50 24.48 -20.42
N PHE A 341 -5.68 25.50 -20.70
CA PHE A 341 -6.09 26.69 -21.47
C PHE A 341 -6.74 26.35 -22.82
N PHE A 342 -6.32 25.26 -23.46
CA PHE A 342 -6.86 24.76 -24.73
C PHE A 342 -8.22 24.06 -24.63
N ALA A 343 -8.77 23.84 -23.43
CA ALA A 343 -10.04 23.11 -23.22
C ALA A 343 -11.29 23.85 -23.77
N HIS A 344 -11.15 25.09 -24.22
CA HIS A 344 -12.21 25.82 -24.94
C HIS A 344 -12.26 25.54 -26.44
N TYR A 345 -11.18 25.01 -27.03
CA TYR A 345 -11.09 24.78 -28.48
C TYR A 345 -11.26 23.30 -28.88
N PHE A 346 -10.79 22.36 -28.05
CA PHE A 346 -10.98 20.93 -28.29
C PHE A 346 -11.35 20.18 -27.02
N THR A 347 -12.51 19.48 -27.01
CA THR A 347 -12.90 18.58 -25.91
C THR A 347 -13.11 17.14 -26.37
N LEU A 348 -12.08 16.55 -26.97
CA LEU A 348 -12.06 15.13 -27.37
C LEU A 348 -11.73 14.23 -26.15
N GLY A 349 -12.68 14.05 -25.25
CA GLY A 349 -12.46 13.26 -24.04
C GLY A 349 -13.68 13.09 -23.12
N SER A 350 -13.59 12.16 -22.18
CA SER A 350 -14.63 11.95 -21.17
C SER A 350 -14.56 13.03 -20.09
N LYS A 351 -15.55 13.93 -20.03
CA LYS A 351 -15.64 15.00 -19.00
C LYS A 351 -15.99 14.49 -17.59
N PHE A 352 -15.90 13.18 -17.33
CA PHE A 352 -16.14 12.59 -16.02
C PHE A 352 -14.91 12.73 -15.12
N ARG A 353 -15.13 13.10 -13.86
CA ARG A 353 -14.15 13.04 -12.78
C ARG A 353 -14.83 12.43 -11.55
N TYR A 354 -14.06 11.74 -10.72
CA TYR A 354 -14.52 11.31 -9.40
C TYR A 354 -14.84 12.54 -8.52
N CYS A 355 -15.84 12.40 -7.64
CA CYS A 355 -16.28 13.42 -6.69
C CYS A 355 -16.69 12.70 -5.39
N GLY A 356 -16.18 13.15 -4.25
CA GLY A 356 -16.22 12.44 -2.97
C GLY A 356 -14.86 12.51 -2.26
N ARG A 357 -14.75 11.90 -1.07
CA ARG A 357 -13.49 11.76 -0.34
C ARG A 357 -12.81 10.44 -0.71
N THR A 358 -11.48 10.41 -0.77
CA THR A 358 -10.75 9.14 -0.92
C THR A 358 -10.80 8.32 0.37
N GLU A 359 -10.34 7.05 0.36
CA GLU A 359 -10.33 6.20 1.54
C GLU A 359 -9.58 6.86 2.71
N VAL A 360 -8.41 7.46 2.44
CA VAL A 360 -7.60 8.19 3.43
C VAL A 360 -8.40 9.33 4.08
N GLN A 361 -9.09 10.12 3.27
CA GLN A 361 -9.92 11.23 3.74
C GLN A 361 -11.20 10.77 4.45
N SER A 362 -11.75 9.62 4.06
CA SER A 362 -12.96 9.03 4.64
C SER A 362 -12.67 8.46 6.03
N VAL A 363 -11.57 7.71 6.18
CA VAL A 363 -11.08 7.19 7.47
C VAL A 363 -10.75 8.33 8.43
N GLN A 364 -10.09 9.40 7.95
CA GLN A 364 -9.79 10.56 8.79
C GLN A 364 -11.06 11.29 9.24
N TYR A 365 -12.03 11.50 8.35
CA TYR A 365 -13.32 12.09 8.72
C TYR A 365 -14.11 11.21 9.70
N GLY A 366 -14.11 9.89 9.51
CA GLY A 366 -14.70 8.94 10.45
C GLY A 366 -14.11 9.10 11.85
N LYS A 367 -12.79 9.24 11.98
CA LYS A 367 -12.11 9.46 13.28
C LYS A 367 -12.51 10.78 13.96
N GLU A 368 -12.85 11.80 13.17
CA GLU A 368 -13.24 13.14 13.66
C GLU A 368 -14.75 13.32 13.89
N LYS A 369 -15.60 12.50 13.26
CA LYS A 369 -17.06 12.73 13.16
C LYS A 369 -17.97 11.52 13.34
N ALA A 370 -17.46 10.28 13.36
CA ALA A 370 -18.32 9.10 13.54
C ALA A 370 -19.04 9.12 14.89
N ASN A 371 -20.34 8.87 14.86
CA ASN A 371 -21.15 8.73 16.06
C ASN A 371 -20.90 7.37 16.71
N LYS A 372 -19.99 7.33 17.69
CA LYS A 372 -19.58 6.09 18.38
C LYS A 372 -20.64 5.55 19.34
N ASP A 373 -21.46 6.44 19.89
CA ASP A 373 -22.47 6.14 20.92
C ASP A 373 -23.86 5.87 20.31
N ARG A 374 -23.89 5.58 19.00
CA ARG A 374 -25.11 5.38 18.22
C ARG A 374 -25.78 4.03 18.54
N VAL A 375 -26.88 4.07 19.28
CA VAL A 375 -27.80 2.94 19.41
C VAL A 375 -28.66 2.81 18.14
N PHE A 376 -28.78 1.61 17.59
CA PHE A 376 -29.67 1.28 16.47
C PHE A 376 -30.23 -0.15 16.62
N ALA A 377 -31.40 -0.41 16.03
CA ALA A 377 -31.98 -1.75 16.00
C ALA A 377 -31.33 -2.59 14.89
N ARG A 378 -31.00 -3.85 15.21
CA ARG A 378 -30.51 -4.84 14.25
C ARG A 378 -31.70 -5.54 13.60
N SER A 379 -31.67 -5.62 12.27
CA SER A 379 -32.68 -6.29 11.44
C SER A 379 -32.41 -7.81 11.40
N PRO A 380 -33.33 -8.66 11.91
CA PRO A 380 -33.13 -10.10 11.91
C PRO A 380 -33.19 -10.68 10.48
N SER A 381 -32.50 -11.79 10.28
CA SER A 381 -32.60 -12.60 9.07
C SER A 381 -34.04 -13.11 8.90
N LYS A 382 -34.58 -12.96 7.69
CA LYS A 382 -35.98 -13.30 7.39
C LYS A 382 -36.13 -14.81 7.21
N PRO A 383 -37.20 -15.43 7.74
CA PRO A 383 -37.40 -16.88 7.63
C PRO A 383 -37.67 -17.33 6.18
N LEU A 384 -37.50 -18.63 5.91
CA LEU A 384 -37.53 -19.34 4.61
C LEU A 384 -38.91 -19.34 3.90
N ALA A 385 -39.61 -18.21 3.89
CA ALA A 385 -41.00 -18.09 3.45
C ALA A 385 -41.24 -16.94 2.45
N ARG A 386 -40.26 -16.64 1.58
CA ARG A 386 -40.49 -15.91 0.32
C ARG A 386 -39.38 -16.18 -0.71
N LYS A 387 -39.76 -16.70 -1.88
CA LYS A 387 -38.94 -16.63 -3.11
C LYS A 387 -38.68 -15.16 -3.48
N LEU A 388 -37.70 -14.94 -4.38
CA LEU A 388 -37.32 -13.63 -4.93
C LEU A 388 -38.50 -12.67 -5.08
N MET A 389 -38.35 -11.44 -4.60
CA MET A 389 -39.38 -10.40 -4.75
C MET A 389 -39.57 -10.06 -6.22
N ASP A 390 -40.68 -10.53 -6.80
CA ASP A 390 -41.11 -10.10 -8.12
C ASP A 390 -41.72 -8.69 -8.04
N TRP A 391 -41.24 -7.79 -8.91
CA TRP A 391 -41.39 -6.34 -8.70
C TRP A 391 -42.81 -5.83 -8.98
N GLU A 392 -43.62 -6.63 -9.68
CA GLU A 392 -45.04 -6.36 -9.91
C GLU A 392 -45.88 -6.42 -8.62
N VAL A 393 -45.49 -7.23 -7.64
CA VAL A 393 -46.27 -7.45 -6.40
C VAL A 393 -46.24 -6.21 -5.50
N VAL A 394 -45.08 -5.56 -5.37
CA VAL A 394 -44.91 -4.35 -4.53
C VAL A 394 -45.76 -3.19 -5.07
N SER A 395 -45.92 -3.11 -6.40
CA SER A 395 -46.66 -2.03 -7.07
C SER A 395 -48.17 -2.03 -6.77
N ARG A 396 -48.74 -3.11 -6.22
CA ARG A 396 -50.18 -3.21 -5.89
C ARG A 396 -50.54 -2.81 -4.45
N ASN A 397 -49.58 -2.76 -3.53
CA ASN A 397 -49.84 -2.54 -2.10
C ASN A 397 -49.47 -1.13 -1.61
N SER A 398 -48.98 -0.24 -2.48
CA SER A 398 -48.47 1.09 -2.12
C SER A 398 -49.55 2.19 -2.10
N ILE A 399 -50.79 1.88 -1.67
CA ILE A 399 -51.86 2.88 -1.44
C ILE A 399 -52.54 2.60 -0.08
N SER A 400 -51.86 3.01 0.98
CA SER A 400 -52.47 3.37 2.26
C SER A 400 -51.49 4.27 3.03
N ASP A 401 -51.77 5.56 3.08
CA ASP A 401 -51.30 6.38 4.21
C ASP A 401 -52.11 5.96 5.43
N ASP A 402 -51.46 5.52 6.51
CA ASP A 402 -51.86 6.00 7.84
C ASP A 402 -50.74 5.89 8.89
N ARG A 403 -50.90 6.61 9.99
CA ARG A 403 -49.89 6.83 11.03
C ARG A 403 -49.87 5.71 12.08
N LEU A 404 -48.68 5.33 12.52
CA LEU A 404 -48.47 4.72 13.84
C LEU A 404 -47.34 5.46 14.58
N GLU A 405 -47.75 6.28 15.55
CA GLU A 405 -46.86 6.72 16.63
C GLU A 405 -46.78 5.62 17.70
N THR A 406 -45.80 5.73 18.59
CA THR A 406 -45.43 4.70 19.57
C THR A 406 -46.49 4.50 20.66
N GLN A 407 -46.62 3.26 21.14
CA GLN A 407 -46.80 3.03 22.58
C GLN A 407 -46.33 1.65 23.05
N SER A 408 -46.22 1.51 24.37
CA SER A 408 -45.36 0.55 25.06
C SER A 408 -46.12 -0.61 25.75
N LEU A 409 -45.36 -1.48 26.42
CA LEU A 409 -45.78 -2.72 27.08
C LEU A 409 -47.00 -2.58 28.02
N PRO A 410 -47.87 -3.62 28.13
CA PRO A 410 -49.05 -3.60 28.99
C PRO A 410 -48.74 -3.89 30.46
N SER A 411 -49.43 -3.20 31.37
CA SER A 411 -49.53 -3.54 32.79
C SER A 411 -50.80 -4.36 33.09
N ARG A 412 -50.78 -5.17 34.16
CA ARG A 412 -51.88 -6.08 34.50
C ARG A 412 -53.06 -5.37 35.18
N SER A 413 -54.29 -5.80 34.89
CA SER A 413 -55.45 -5.70 35.80
C SER A 413 -56.58 -6.68 35.41
N PRO A 414 -57.47 -7.09 36.36
CA PRO A 414 -58.45 -8.18 36.20
C PRO A 414 -59.78 -7.75 35.52
N PRO A 415 -60.68 -8.70 35.15
CA PRO A 415 -61.70 -8.47 34.12
C PRO A 415 -63.08 -7.99 34.62
N GLY A 416 -63.82 -7.34 33.72
CA GLY A 416 -65.24 -6.99 33.83
C GLY A 416 -65.87 -6.76 32.45
N THR A 417 -67.16 -7.06 32.29
CA THR A 417 -67.94 -7.08 31.03
C THR A 417 -69.11 -6.08 31.08
N PRO A 418 -69.89 -5.86 30.00
CA PRO A 418 -69.57 -5.76 28.57
C PRO A 418 -70.20 -4.52 27.88
N ASN A 419 -69.93 -4.34 26.57
CA ASN A 419 -70.77 -3.70 25.53
C ASN A 419 -71.59 -2.41 25.85
N HIS A 420 -71.37 -1.34 25.08
CA HIS A 420 -72.33 -0.99 23.99
C HIS A 420 -71.80 0.04 22.97
N ARG A 421 -72.59 0.21 21.90
CA ARG A 421 -72.32 0.95 20.65
C ARG A 421 -72.32 2.49 20.75
N ASN A 422 -71.53 3.08 19.86
CA ASN A 422 -71.77 4.31 19.07
C ASN A 422 -72.11 5.64 19.79
N SER A 423 -71.30 6.66 19.51
CA SER A 423 -71.76 8.04 19.31
C SER A 423 -71.01 8.66 18.12
N ALA A 424 -71.59 9.69 17.51
CA ALA A 424 -71.02 10.47 16.42
C ALA A 424 -71.38 11.96 16.60
N PHE A 425 -70.85 12.81 15.72
CA PHE A 425 -71.05 14.27 15.66
C PHE A 425 -70.27 15.13 16.70
N THR A 426 -69.42 16.00 16.14
CA THR A 426 -69.32 17.47 16.31
C THR A 426 -70.05 18.14 17.52
N GLN A 427 -69.58 19.26 18.08
CA GLN A 427 -69.09 20.47 17.38
C GLN A 427 -68.42 21.46 18.37
N GLU A 428 -67.58 22.39 17.87
CA GLU A 428 -67.23 23.76 18.40
C GLU A 428 -66.96 24.05 19.90
N GLY A 429 -66.28 25.17 20.22
CA GLY A 429 -66.35 25.69 21.63
C GLY A 429 -65.24 26.57 22.24
N SER A 430 -64.58 27.47 21.49
CA SER A 430 -64.03 28.77 21.98
C SER A 430 -63.38 28.97 23.39
N ARG A 431 -62.13 29.47 23.36
CA ARG A 431 -61.51 30.50 24.28
C ARG A 431 -61.38 30.22 25.80
N LEU A 432 -60.16 30.43 26.35
CA LEU A 432 -59.79 31.65 27.12
C LEU A 432 -58.30 31.69 27.56
N ARG A 433 -57.84 32.90 27.96
CA ARG A 433 -56.57 33.29 28.64
C ARG A 433 -57.00 33.98 29.98
N PRO A 434 -56.14 34.36 30.99
CA PRO A 434 -54.79 34.95 30.84
C PRO A 434 -53.75 34.70 31.98
N SER A 435 -52.56 35.35 31.86
CA SER A 435 -51.58 35.69 32.94
C SER A 435 -50.85 34.54 33.67
N SER A 436 -49.69 34.70 34.33
CA SER A 436 -48.75 35.85 34.56
C SER A 436 -47.29 35.34 34.39
N VAL A 437 -46.24 36.09 34.00
CA VAL A 437 -45.49 37.15 34.72
C VAL A 437 -45.19 36.78 36.20
N GLY A 438 -43.94 36.61 36.68
CA GLY A 438 -42.59 36.63 36.08
C GLY A 438 -41.59 37.42 36.96
N HIS A 439 -40.29 37.08 37.02
CA HIS A 439 -39.16 37.96 37.46
C HIS A 439 -37.76 37.34 37.20
N LEU A 440 -36.72 38.21 37.17
CA LEU A 440 -35.28 37.90 37.28
C LEU A 440 -34.69 38.67 38.48
N VAL A 441 -33.45 38.34 38.89
CA VAL A 441 -32.25 39.23 38.92
C VAL A 441 -31.12 38.59 39.77
N ASP A 442 -29.85 38.86 39.41
CA ASP A 442 -28.61 38.43 40.09
C ASP A 442 -28.39 39.02 41.51
N HIS A 443 -27.39 38.51 42.26
CA HIS A 443 -26.23 39.33 42.68
C HIS A 443 -25.08 38.57 43.39
N VAL A 444 -24.01 39.30 43.71
CA VAL A 444 -22.58 38.89 43.74
C VAL A 444 -21.92 38.97 45.15
N VAL A 445 -21.35 37.84 45.62
CA VAL A 445 -20.03 37.66 46.31
C VAL A 445 -19.72 38.17 47.76
N HIS A 446 -18.85 37.38 48.46
CA HIS A 446 -18.08 37.60 49.73
C HIS A 446 -18.85 37.56 51.07
N THR A 447 -18.36 36.96 52.18
CA THR A 447 -16.98 36.83 52.76
C THR A 447 -16.74 35.50 53.54
N SER A 448 -15.49 35.25 53.98
CA SER A 448 -15.04 34.09 54.81
C SER A 448 -14.93 34.40 56.32
N PRO A 449 -14.54 33.43 57.19
CA PRO A 449 -13.12 33.34 57.60
C PRO A 449 -12.55 31.91 57.64
N SER A 450 -11.25 31.78 57.97
CA SER A 450 -10.42 30.57 57.83
C SER A 450 -9.76 30.12 59.13
N GLU A 451 -9.37 28.85 59.20
CA GLU A 451 -8.18 28.27 59.87
C GLU A 451 -8.02 26.79 59.40
N VAL A 452 -6.89 26.10 59.57
CA VAL A 452 -5.56 26.34 58.95
C VAL A 452 -4.73 25.04 59.05
N PHE A 453 -3.97 24.66 58.00
CA PHE A 453 -2.61 24.08 58.03
C PHE A 453 -2.12 23.78 56.58
N VAL A 454 -0.81 23.56 56.39
CA VAL A 454 -0.10 23.95 55.15
C VAL A 454 0.87 22.88 54.60
N ASN A 455 0.82 22.69 53.26
CA ASN A 455 1.81 22.14 52.30
C ASN A 455 2.70 20.93 52.66
N HIS A 456 2.87 20.03 51.67
CA HIS A 456 4.21 19.72 51.12
C HIS A 456 4.10 19.22 49.65
N ARG A 457 5.22 19.21 48.91
CA ARG A 457 5.33 18.81 47.48
C ARG A 457 6.17 17.54 47.30
N SER A 458 5.64 16.54 46.58
CA SER A 458 6.39 15.52 45.79
C SER A 458 7.40 14.62 46.56
N PRO A 459 8.13 13.67 45.92
CA PRO A 459 7.90 12.85 44.71
C PRO A 459 7.98 11.31 45.02
N SER A 460 7.95 10.46 43.97
CA SER A 460 8.44 9.06 43.98
C SER A 460 7.70 8.02 44.87
N SER A 461 7.88 6.70 44.73
CA SER A 461 8.40 5.86 43.62
C SER A 461 8.04 4.39 43.83
N THR A 462 7.87 3.62 42.76
CA THR A 462 7.97 2.15 42.79
C THR A 462 8.70 1.64 41.54
N GLN A 463 9.97 1.25 41.72
CA GLN A 463 10.71 0.40 40.79
C GLN A 463 11.24 -0.81 41.55
N ALA A 464 11.19 -1.97 40.89
CA ALA A 464 12.03 -3.15 41.04
C ALA A 464 12.23 -3.80 42.43
N ASN A 465 12.37 -5.13 42.43
CA ASN A 465 13.70 -5.68 42.67
C ASN A 465 13.81 -7.13 42.18
N SER A 466 14.73 -7.35 41.25
CA SER A 466 15.48 -8.60 41.16
C SER A 466 16.48 -8.66 42.34
N ILE A 467 16.63 -9.82 42.97
CA ILE A 467 17.68 -10.04 44.00
C ILE A 467 18.46 -11.31 43.62
N VAL A 468 19.77 -11.28 43.90
CA VAL A 468 20.75 -12.32 43.53
C VAL A 468 21.71 -12.54 44.70
N LEU A 469 22.03 -13.81 44.97
CA LEU A 469 23.09 -14.35 45.86
C LEU A 469 23.05 -14.04 47.36
N GLU A 470 23.19 -15.12 48.15
CA GLU A 470 24.18 -15.31 49.23
C GLU A 470 24.04 -16.77 49.77
N SER A 471 24.91 -17.26 50.67
CA SER A 471 26.32 -17.67 50.47
C SER A 471 26.71 -18.67 51.58
N SER A 472 27.78 -19.48 51.43
CA SER A 472 28.43 -20.22 52.54
C SER A 472 29.81 -20.82 52.16
N PRO A 473 30.71 -21.12 53.12
CA PRO A 473 32.16 -21.04 52.89
C PRO A 473 33.02 -22.27 53.33
N SER A 474 34.27 -22.31 52.84
CA SER A 474 35.44 -22.88 53.56
C SER A 474 36.77 -22.44 52.90
N GLN A 475 37.88 -22.56 53.64
CA GLN A 475 39.25 -22.23 53.21
C GLN A 475 40.08 -23.50 52.99
N GLU A 476 41.12 -23.45 52.15
CA GLU A 476 42.54 -23.80 52.47
C GLU A 476 43.43 -23.93 51.20
N THR A 477 44.75 -23.99 51.40
CA THR A 477 45.84 -24.11 50.40
C THR A 477 46.98 -24.97 51.02
N PRO A 478 48.10 -25.31 50.34
CA PRO A 478 48.47 -25.30 48.91
C PRO A 478 48.92 -26.71 48.41
N GLY A 479 49.56 -26.84 47.23
CA GLY A 479 50.41 -28.02 46.95
C GLY A 479 50.69 -28.38 45.48
N ASP A 480 51.87 -28.96 45.25
CA ASP A 480 52.45 -29.48 43.99
C ASP A 480 51.64 -30.59 43.27
N GLY A 481 51.89 -30.92 41.98
CA GLY A 481 52.76 -30.25 41.00
C GLY A 481 53.19 -31.12 39.80
N GLN A 482 53.65 -30.40 38.76
CA GLN A 482 54.59 -30.80 37.68
C GLN A 482 54.15 -31.69 36.47
N PRO A 483 54.87 -31.61 35.32
CA PRO A 483 54.32 -31.83 33.97
C PRO A 483 55.19 -32.88 33.19
N PRO A 484 55.87 -32.72 32.00
CA PRO A 484 55.91 -31.72 30.89
C PRO A 484 55.47 -32.37 29.52
N ALA A 485 55.66 -31.83 28.30
CA ALA A 485 56.40 -30.66 27.80
C ALA A 485 55.87 -30.12 26.44
N LEU A 486 55.84 -28.77 26.28
CA LEU A 486 56.52 -27.93 25.26
C LEU A 486 56.43 -28.30 23.72
N PRO A 487 56.90 -27.45 22.75
CA PRO A 487 56.04 -26.53 21.98
C PRO A 487 56.40 -26.56 20.45
N PRO A 488 56.53 -25.47 19.63
CA PRO A 488 55.94 -24.12 19.60
C PRO A 488 55.40 -23.62 18.20
N LYS A 489 54.55 -22.57 18.23
CA LYS A 489 54.52 -21.35 17.35
C LYS A 489 54.48 -21.39 15.79
N GLN A 490 53.68 -20.43 15.28
CA GLN A 490 53.95 -19.46 14.16
C GLN A 490 53.64 -19.78 12.65
N SER A 491 52.47 -19.27 12.23
CA SER A 491 52.24 -18.27 11.14
C SER A 491 52.60 -18.49 9.64
N LYS A 492 51.55 -18.32 8.80
CA LYS A 492 51.48 -17.61 7.47
C LYS A 492 52.46 -17.98 6.33
N LYS A 493 51.94 -18.53 5.21
CA LYS A 493 51.84 -17.84 3.89
C LYS A 493 51.25 -18.72 2.76
N ASN A 494 50.94 -18.09 1.62
CA ASN A 494 50.48 -18.63 0.32
C ASN A 494 51.67 -19.33 -0.44
N SER A 495 51.59 -19.98 -1.63
CA SER A 495 50.57 -20.03 -2.72
C SER A 495 50.88 -21.11 -3.81
N TRP A 496 49.82 -21.58 -4.52
CA TRP A 496 49.72 -21.84 -6.00
C TRP A 496 50.17 -23.17 -6.73
N ASN A 497 49.24 -23.67 -7.58
CA ASN A 497 49.34 -24.15 -9.01
C ASN A 497 49.48 -25.63 -9.52
N GLN A 498 48.43 -26.07 -10.25
CA GLN A 498 48.31 -26.71 -11.62
C GLN A 498 48.77 -28.18 -11.94
N ILE A 499 48.38 -28.95 -13.02
CA ILE A 499 47.17 -29.24 -13.92
C ILE A 499 47.49 -30.57 -14.73
N HIS A 500 46.53 -31.46 -15.13
CA HIS A 500 46.36 -32.20 -16.47
C HIS A 500 45.52 -33.55 -16.51
N TYR A 501 45.39 -34.23 -17.69
CA TYR A 501 44.26 -35.07 -18.27
C TYR A 501 44.74 -36.36 -19.05
N SER A 502 44.02 -37.34 -19.70
CA SER A 502 42.58 -37.77 -19.96
C SER A 502 42.40 -39.13 -20.75
N HIS A 503 41.23 -39.82 -20.65
CA HIS A 503 40.56 -40.83 -21.57
C HIS A 503 41.23 -42.22 -21.90
N SER A 504 40.62 -43.30 -22.49
CA SER A 504 39.37 -43.57 -23.30
C SER A 504 38.64 -44.99 -23.09
N GLN A 505 38.05 -45.68 -24.10
CA GLN A 505 36.91 -46.70 -24.06
C GLN A 505 37.17 -48.08 -24.82
N GLN A 506 36.28 -49.07 -25.21
CA GLN A 506 34.78 -49.27 -25.40
C GLN A 506 34.31 -50.77 -25.70
N ASP A 507 32.98 -51.08 -25.67
CA ASP A 507 32.13 -52.17 -26.36
C ASP A 507 32.32 -53.73 -26.20
N LEU A 508 31.44 -54.70 -26.64
CA LEU A 508 29.94 -54.94 -26.70
C LEU A 508 29.51 -56.36 -27.29
N GLU A 509 28.32 -56.95 -26.98
CA GLU A 509 27.37 -57.85 -27.78
C GLU A 509 26.70 -59.16 -27.19
N ASN A 510 25.33 -59.24 -27.17
CA ASN A 510 24.35 -60.38 -27.34
C ASN A 510 24.29 -61.62 -26.35
N HIS A 511 23.29 -62.56 -26.24
CA HIS A 511 21.94 -62.82 -26.86
C HIS A 511 20.88 -63.56 -25.93
N ILE A 512 19.89 -64.38 -26.43
CA ILE A 512 18.55 -64.70 -25.78
C ILE A 512 17.97 -66.16 -25.90
N ASN A 513 17.24 -66.71 -24.88
CA ASN A 513 15.93 -67.44 -24.98
C ASN A 513 15.26 -67.86 -23.61
N GLU A 514 13.95 -68.19 -23.59
CA GLU A 514 13.01 -68.25 -22.42
C GLU A 514 12.34 -69.67 -22.19
N PRO A 515 11.56 -70.00 -21.11
CA PRO A 515 10.24 -69.40 -20.73
C PRO A 515 9.76 -69.36 -19.22
N PHE A 516 8.79 -68.47 -18.91
CA PHE A 516 7.69 -68.47 -17.87
C PHE A 516 7.82 -69.17 -16.46
N ASP A 517 7.35 -68.63 -15.31
CA ASP A 517 6.82 -67.29 -14.90
C ASP A 517 6.65 -67.17 -13.34
N VAL A 518 6.40 -65.96 -12.80
CA VAL A 518 5.89 -65.57 -11.45
C VAL A 518 6.83 -65.71 -10.21
N PRO A 519 7.05 -64.66 -9.38
CA PRO A 519 7.07 -63.21 -9.66
C PRO A 519 8.29 -62.44 -9.08
N SER A 520 8.50 -61.23 -9.60
CA SER A 520 9.56 -60.24 -9.29
C SER A 520 9.98 -59.99 -7.83
N SER A 521 11.31 -59.84 -7.66
CA SER A 521 11.96 -58.93 -6.69
C SER A 521 13.12 -58.19 -7.40
N PRO A 522 13.79 -57.17 -6.84
CA PRO A 522 13.50 -56.40 -5.62
C PRO A 522 13.03 -54.94 -5.95
N GLU A 523 12.76 -54.13 -4.92
CA GLU A 523 12.38 -52.72 -5.11
C GLU A 523 13.50 -51.89 -5.74
N LYS A 524 13.20 -51.22 -6.86
CA LYS A 524 14.08 -50.23 -7.49
C LYS A 524 14.08 -48.93 -6.66
N SER A 525 15.24 -48.30 -6.53
CA SER A 525 15.36 -46.98 -5.91
C SER A 525 14.55 -45.94 -6.68
N THR A 526 13.46 -45.45 -6.09
CA THR A 526 12.66 -44.35 -6.64
C THR A 526 13.51 -43.07 -6.76
N PRO A 527 13.56 -42.42 -7.93
CA PRO A 527 14.25 -41.14 -8.07
C PRO A 527 13.56 -40.04 -7.25
N ASN A 528 14.30 -38.98 -6.93
CA ASN A 528 13.73 -37.77 -6.35
C ASN A 528 12.62 -37.19 -7.25
N GLY A 529 11.59 -36.61 -6.66
CA GLY A 529 10.43 -36.11 -7.41
C GLY A 529 9.48 -37.19 -7.94
N GLY A 530 9.74 -38.48 -7.71
CA GLY A 530 8.76 -39.55 -8.00
C GLY A 530 7.47 -39.36 -7.19
N ILE A 531 6.32 -39.38 -7.87
CA ILE A 531 5.01 -38.99 -7.32
C ILE A 531 4.17 -40.24 -6.94
N PRO A 532 4.09 -40.63 -5.66
CA PRO A 532 2.86 -41.20 -5.12
C PRO A 532 1.78 -40.10 -5.03
N HIS A 533 0.50 -40.47 -5.04
CA HIS A 533 -0.62 -39.53 -5.23
C HIS A 533 -0.74 -38.38 -4.20
N ASP A 534 -1.64 -37.42 -4.50
CA ASP A 534 -2.04 -36.24 -3.68
C ASP A 534 -1.07 -35.04 -3.61
N ASN A 535 -0.46 -34.68 -4.76
CA ASN A 535 0.40 -33.50 -4.90
C ASN A 535 1.56 -33.46 -3.88
N LEU A 536 2.11 -34.62 -3.52
CA LEU A 536 3.24 -34.75 -2.62
C LEU A 536 4.53 -35.00 -3.41
N VAL A 537 5.64 -34.42 -2.94
CA VAL A 537 6.96 -34.49 -3.58
C VAL A 537 7.95 -35.12 -2.61
N LEU A 538 8.65 -36.16 -3.07
CA LEU A 538 9.71 -36.81 -2.30
C LEU A 538 11.05 -36.10 -2.55
N ILE A 539 11.67 -35.59 -1.48
CA ILE A 539 12.96 -34.89 -1.48
C ILE A 539 13.94 -35.66 -0.59
N ARG A 540 14.97 -36.24 -1.19
CA ARG A 540 16.15 -36.81 -0.52
C ARG A 540 17.31 -35.83 -0.58
N MET A 541 18.05 -35.70 0.51
CA MET A 541 19.26 -34.87 0.62
C MET A 541 20.26 -35.46 1.62
N LYS A 542 21.56 -35.20 1.40
CA LYS A 542 22.65 -35.51 2.33
C LYS A 542 23.02 -34.28 3.16
N PRO A 543 23.54 -34.43 4.38
CA PRO A 543 24.05 -33.29 5.13
C PRO A 543 25.34 -32.75 4.51
N ASP A 544 25.67 -31.50 4.85
CA ASP A 544 26.98 -30.91 4.55
C ASP A 544 28.10 -31.51 5.43
N GLU A 545 29.34 -31.08 5.21
CA GLU A 545 30.53 -31.48 5.98
C GLU A 545 30.41 -31.19 7.50
N ASN A 546 29.44 -30.37 7.91
CA ASN A 546 29.16 -29.99 9.30
C ASN A 546 27.91 -30.70 9.87
N GLY A 547 27.36 -31.69 9.16
CA GLY A 547 26.18 -32.45 9.58
C GLY A 547 24.84 -31.72 9.39
N ARG A 548 24.76 -30.72 8.51
CA ARG A 548 23.60 -29.82 8.37
C ARG A 548 22.92 -29.92 7.00
N PHE A 549 21.60 -29.84 6.99
CA PHE A 549 20.80 -29.79 5.76
C PHE A 549 20.50 -28.36 5.27
N GLY A 550 20.64 -27.36 6.16
CA GLY A 550 20.57 -25.93 5.79
C GLY A 550 19.18 -25.30 5.69
N PHE A 551 18.13 -25.95 6.19
CA PHE A 551 16.79 -25.39 6.31
C PHE A 551 16.30 -25.32 7.76
N ASN A 552 15.33 -24.44 8.02
CA ASN A 552 14.64 -24.30 9.29
C ASN A 552 13.17 -24.70 9.14
N VAL A 553 12.59 -25.32 10.18
CA VAL A 553 11.15 -25.61 10.26
C VAL A 553 10.46 -24.77 11.36
N LYS A 554 9.16 -24.56 11.21
CA LYS A 554 8.24 -23.99 12.22
C LYS A 554 6.98 -24.86 12.30
N GLY A 555 6.24 -24.79 13.41
CA GLY A 555 5.07 -25.65 13.63
C GLY A 555 5.42 -26.98 14.29
N GLY A 556 4.38 -27.74 14.61
CA GLY A 556 4.37 -28.91 15.48
C GLY A 556 2.99 -29.04 16.14
N TYR A 557 2.64 -30.24 16.61
CA TYR A 557 1.33 -30.51 17.22
C TYR A 557 1.05 -29.62 18.45
N ASP A 558 2.08 -29.38 19.28
CA ASP A 558 2.08 -28.46 20.41
C ASP A 558 1.76 -27.00 20.02
N GLN A 559 2.18 -26.59 18.82
CA GLN A 559 1.97 -25.24 18.28
C GLN A 559 0.63 -25.11 17.53
N LYS A 560 -0.14 -26.19 17.41
CA LYS A 560 -1.39 -26.29 16.60
C LYS A 560 -1.21 -25.79 15.17
N MET A 561 0.00 -25.96 14.63
CA MET A 561 0.44 -25.45 13.33
C MET A 561 1.12 -26.58 12.56
N PRO A 562 0.78 -26.84 11.29
CA PRO A 562 1.48 -27.85 10.49
C PRO A 562 2.97 -27.49 10.35
N VAL A 563 3.82 -28.51 10.28
CA VAL A 563 5.26 -28.32 10.11
C VAL A 563 5.55 -27.77 8.72
N ILE A 564 6.13 -26.58 8.66
CA ILE A 564 6.41 -25.83 7.43
C ILE A 564 7.88 -25.43 7.40
N VAL A 565 8.51 -25.53 6.23
CA VAL A 565 9.84 -24.97 5.96
C VAL A 565 9.77 -23.44 6.12
N SER A 566 10.37 -22.94 7.19
CA SER A 566 10.36 -21.52 7.55
C SER A 566 11.50 -20.73 6.93
N ARG A 567 12.58 -21.41 6.51
CA ARG A 567 13.74 -20.82 5.84
C ARG A 567 14.55 -21.87 5.10
N VAL A 568 15.17 -21.50 3.97
CA VAL A 568 16.23 -22.28 3.30
C VAL A 568 17.46 -21.39 3.11
N ALA A 569 18.64 -21.87 3.47
CA ALA A 569 19.88 -21.10 3.35
C ALA A 569 20.53 -21.32 1.97
N PRO A 570 20.85 -20.25 1.20
CA PRO A 570 21.47 -20.39 -0.12
C PRO A 570 22.78 -21.20 -0.11
N GLY A 571 22.97 -22.08 -1.09
CA GLY A 571 24.16 -22.90 -1.26
C GLY A 571 24.30 -24.10 -0.30
N THR A 572 23.25 -24.44 0.45
CA THR A 572 23.20 -25.61 1.35
C THR A 572 22.50 -26.82 0.71
N PRO A 573 22.58 -28.05 1.28
CA PRO A 573 21.97 -29.23 0.66
C PRO A 573 20.47 -29.15 0.38
N ALA A 574 19.69 -28.42 1.19
CA ALA A 574 18.26 -28.18 0.93
C ALA A 574 18.00 -27.16 -0.20
N ASP A 575 18.97 -26.29 -0.49
CA ASP A 575 18.92 -25.33 -1.58
C ASP A 575 19.39 -25.91 -2.92
N LEU A 576 20.27 -26.92 -2.86
CA LEU A 576 20.91 -27.58 -4.00
C LEU A 576 20.30 -28.95 -4.35
N CYS A 577 19.37 -29.47 -3.55
CA CYS A 577 18.67 -30.71 -3.91
C CYS A 577 17.75 -30.50 -5.12
N VAL A 578 17.52 -31.58 -5.88
CA VAL A 578 16.58 -31.59 -7.01
C VAL A 578 15.51 -32.64 -6.71
N PRO A 579 14.21 -32.30 -6.64
CA PRO A 579 13.67 -30.93 -6.64
C PRO A 579 14.09 -30.16 -5.37
N ARG A 580 14.23 -28.84 -5.51
CA ARG A 580 14.72 -27.90 -4.48
C ARG A 580 13.67 -27.68 -3.41
N LEU A 581 14.03 -27.77 -2.13
CA LEU A 581 13.12 -27.47 -1.02
C LEU A 581 12.82 -25.97 -0.97
N ASN A 582 11.55 -25.57 -0.87
CA ASN A 582 11.17 -24.15 -0.89
C ASN A 582 10.66 -23.62 0.46
N GLU A 583 10.82 -22.32 0.70
CA GLU A 583 10.22 -21.65 1.85
C GLU A 583 8.70 -21.64 1.74
N GLY A 584 8.02 -22.20 2.74
CA GLY A 584 6.57 -22.40 2.76
C GLY A 584 6.11 -23.84 2.50
N ASP A 585 6.97 -24.73 2.00
CA ASP A 585 6.60 -26.14 1.80
C ASP A 585 6.22 -26.81 3.13
N GLN A 586 5.11 -27.56 3.14
CA GLN A 586 4.66 -28.30 4.32
C GLN A 586 5.35 -29.66 4.36
N VAL A 587 6.02 -29.99 5.46
CA VAL A 587 6.57 -31.34 5.67
C VAL A 587 5.44 -32.26 6.15
N VAL A 588 5.34 -33.46 5.55
CA VAL A 588 4.30 -34.46 5.84
C VAL A 588 4.93 -35.72 6.45
N LEU A 589 6.01 -36.24 5.85
CA LEU A 589 6.79 -37.36 6.41
C LEU A 589 8.27 -36.99 6.55
N ILE A 590 8.94 -37.57 7.56
CA ILE A 590 10.40 -37.52 7.73
C ILE A 590 10.91 -38.97 7.86
N ASN A 591 11.74 -39.42 6.92
CA ASN A 591 12.25 -40.79 6.80
C ASN A 591 11.15 -41.86 6.91
N GLY A 592 10.00 -41.61 6.28
CA GLY A 592 8.82 -42.49 6.31
C GLY A 592 7.95 -42.42 7.58
N ARG A 593 8.32 -41.60 8.58
CA ARG A 593 7.49 -41.34 9.76
C ARG A 593 6.57 -40.14 9.53
N ASP A 594 5.28 -40.31 9.82
CA ASP A 594 4.31 -39.21 9.91
C ASP A 594 4.61 -38.32 11.12
N ILE A 595 4.57 -37.01 10.91
CA ILE A 595 4.88 -35.97 11.92
C ILE A 595 3.66 -35.16 12.37
N ALA A 596 2.45 -35.45 11.89
CA ALA A 596 1.24 -34.66 12.18
C ALA A 596 0.92 -34.56 13.69
N GLU A 597 1.18 -35.61 14.46
CA GLU A 597 0.95 -35.66 15.91
C GLU A 597 2.22 -35.41 16.76
N HIS A 598 3.36 -35.12 16.13
CA HIS A 598 4.63 -34.92 16.83
C HIS A 598 4.86 -33.45 17.20
N THR A 599 5.52 -33.21 18.34
CA THR A 599 5.85 -31.85 18.78
C THR A 599 7.02 -31.25 18.00
N HIS A 600 7.16 -29.93 18.02
CA HIS A 600 8.23 -29.20 17.33
C HIS A 600 9.62 -29.77 17.63
N ASP A 601 9.93 -30.03 18.91
CA ASP A 601 11.24 -30.55 19.32
C ASP A 601 11.47 -32.00 18.85
N GLN A 602 10.42 -32.83 18.81
CA GLN A 602 10.50 -34.19 18.26
C GLN A 602 10.77 -34.16 16.75
N VAL A 603 10.13 -33.24 16.03
CA VAL A 603 10.34 -33.03 14.59
C VAL A 603 11.78 -32.57 14.30
N VAL A 604 12.29 -31.60 15.06
CA VAL A 604 13.68 -31.14 14.96
C VAL A 604 14.66 -32.27 15.33
N LEU A 605 14.32 -33.12 16.31
CA LEU A 605 15.11 -34.30 16.67
C LEU A 605 15.17 -35.34 15.55
N PHE A 606 14.06 -35.63 14.86
CA PHE A 606 14.05 -36.56 13.72
C PHE A 606 14.91 -36.07 12.55
N ILE A 607 14.90 -34.76 12.27
CA ILE A 607 15.78 -34.17 11.24
C ILE A 607 17.25 -34.38 11.63
N LYS A 608 17.64 -34.08 12.88
CA LYS A 608 19.02 -34.24 13.37
C LYS A 608 19.47 -35.71 13.39
N ALA A 609 18.63 -36.61 13.89
CA ALA A 609 18.91 -38.05 13.96
C ALA A 609 19.01 -38.74 12.58
N SER A 610 18.71 -38.02 11.49
CA SER A 610 18.97 -38.51 10.12
C SER A 610 20.46 -38.59 9.81
N CYS A 611 21.31 -37.79 10.47
CA CYS A 611 22.76 -37.82 10.33
C CYS A 611 23.41 -39.04 11.02
N GLU A 612 22.70 -39.72 11.92
CA GLU A 612 23.24 -40.81 12.76
C GLU A 612 22.84 -42.22 12.27
N ARG A 613 22.02 -42.32 11.22
CA ARG A 613 21.52 -43.59 10.68
C ARG A 613 22.37 -44.09 9.51
N HIS A 614 22.34 -45.41 9.32
CA HIS A 614 23.05 -46.19 8.30
C HIS A 614 22.94 -45.67 6.84
N SER A 615 21.99 -44.79 6.51
CA SER A 615 21.81 -44.19 5.19
C SER A 615 22.57 -42.87 4.98
N GLY A 616 22.86 -42.11 6.04
CA GLY A 616 23.43 -40.75 5.93
C GLY A 616 22.55 -39.75 5.12
N GLU A 617 21.28 -40.06 4.93
CA GLU A 617 20.33 -39.32 4.08
C GLU A 617 19.08 -38.92 4.87
N LEU A 618 18.63 -37.69 4.68
CA LEU A 618 17.32 -37.20 5.09
C LEU A 618 16.35 -37.33 3.90
N VAL A 619 15.21 -37.96 4.16
CA VAL A 619 14.11 -38.12 3.21
C VAL A 619 12.89 -37.39 3.73
N LEU A 620 12.44 -36.36 3.01
CA LEU A 620 11.23 -35.61 3.30
C LEU A 620 10.15 -35.97 2.27
N LEU A 621 8.91 -36.18 2.71
CA LEU A 621 7.74 -36.07 1.83
C LEU A 621 7.08 -34.72 2.13
N VAL A 622 7.03 -33.83 1.14
CA VAL A 622 6.50 -32.47 1.30
C VAL A 622 5.27 -32.23 0.45
N ARG A 623 4.36 -31.38 0.92
CA ARG A 623 3.30 -30.78 0.12
C ARG A 623 3.78 -29.39 -0.35
N PRO A 624 3.95 -29.16 -1.66
CA PRO A 624 4.50 -27.92 -2.19
C PRO A 624 3.60 -26.71 -1.94
N ASN A 625 4.19 -25.55 -1.68
CA ASN A 625 3.48 -24.26 -1.63
C ASN A 625 3.29 -23.61 -3.01
N ALA A 626 3.96 -24.14 -4.04
CA ALA A 626 3.79 -23.79 -5.45
C ALA A 626 3.92 -25.06 -6.32
N VAL A 627 3.33 -25.06 -7.52
CA VAL A 627 3.46 -26.20 -8.45
C VAL A 627 4.89 -26.27 -8.96
N TYR A 628 5.54 -27.42 -8.81
CA TYR A 628 6.79 -27.73 -9.53
C TYR A 628 6.42 -28.03 -10.99
N ASP A 629 6.72 -27.12 -11.91
CA ASP A 629 6.77 -27.45 -13.33
C ASP A 629 7.92 -28.43 -13.57
N VAL A 630 7.59 -29.70 -13.77
CA VAL A 630 8.56 -30.75 -14.14
C VAL A 630 8.90 -30.56 -15.62
N VAL A 631 9.84 -29.67 -15.90
CA VAL A 631 10.44 -29.51 -17.23
C VAL A 631 11.33 -30.73 -17.47
N GLU A 632 10.90 -31.62 -18.36
CA GLU A 632 11.75 -32.70 -18.86
C GLU A 632 12.96 -32.08 -19.59
N GLU A 633 14.18 -32.41 -19.15
CA GLU A 633 15.40 -31.96 -19.81
C GLU A 633 15.52 -32.57 -21.21
N LYS A 634 15.18 -31.79 -22.24
CA LYS A 634 15.69 -32.02 -23.60
C LYS A 634 16.95 -31.19 -23.80
N LEU A 635 18.06 -31.91 -23.87
CA LEU A 635 19.41 -31.42 -24.06
C LEU A 635 19.58 -30.88 -25.49
N GLU A 636 19.44 -29.57 -25.69
CA GLU A 636 19.81 -28.89 -26.93
C GLU A 636 20.79 -27.74 -26.67
N ASN A 637 21.99 -27.90 -27.25
CA ASN A 637 23.26 -27.20 -27.02
C ASN A 637 23.24 -25.67 -26.79
N GLU A 638 24.16 -25.19 -25.94
CA GLU A 638 24.59 -23.78 -25.91
C GLU A 638 25.24 -23.35 -27.24
N PRO A 639 25.03 -22.10 -27.70
CA PRO A 639 25.98 -21.37 -28.54
C PRO A 639 27.07 -20.70 -27.68
N ASP A 640 28.27 -20.54 -28.23
CA ASP A 640 29.49 -20.18 -27.48
C ASP A 640 29.45 -18.91 -26.61
N PHE A 641 30.22 -18.94 -25.52
CA PHE A 641 30.56 -17.78 -24.68
C PHE A 641 31.23 -16.66 -25.49
N GLN A 642 30.49 -15.61 -25.84
CA GLN A 642 31.10 -14.38 -26.35
C GLN A 642 31.55 -13.46 -25.21
N TYR A 643 32.84 -13.53 -24.90
CA TYR A 643 33.55 -12.73 -23.90
C TYR A 643 33.38 -11.21 -24.13
N ILE A 644 32.78 -10.49 -23.17
CA ILE A 644 32.82 -9.03 -23.13
C ILE A 644 34.20 -8.62 -22.59
N PRO A 645 35.07 -7.93 -23.35
CA PRO A 645 36.45 -7.70 -22.93
C PRO A 645 36.59 -6.72 -21.75
N GLU A 646 37.47 -7.05 -20.82
CA GLU A 646 38.12 -6.02 -20.00
C GLU A 646 38.99 -5.12 -20.89
N LYS A 647 39.15 -3.85 -20.49
CA LYS A 647 39.72 -2.80 -21.36
C LYS A 647 41.21 -3.00 -21.63
N ALA A 648 41.59 -2.87 -22.90
CA ALA A 648 42.91 -2.39 -23.31
C ALA A 648 42.74 -1.01 -23.98
N PRO A 649 43.59 -0.01 -23.69
CA PRO A 649 43.47 1.33 -24.28
C PRO A 649 44.27 1.46 -25.58
N LEU A 650 43.62 1.85 -26.69
CA LEU A 650 44.24 2.54 -27.83
C LEU A 650 43.16 3.06 -28.80
N ASP A 651 43.50 4.16 -29.46
CA ASP A 651 42.92 4.80 -30.65
C ASP A 651 41.42 5.20 -30.71
N SER A 652 41.26 6.51 -30.83
CA SER A 652 40.04 7.32 -31.02
C SER A 652 39.52 7.23 -32.49
N VAL A 653 38.40 7.81 -32.96
CA VAL A 653 37.85 9.18 -32.75
C VAL A 653 36.31 9.25 -32.78
N HIS A 654 35.57 8.22 -33.20
CA HIS A 654 34.19 8.40 -33.72
C HIS A 654 33.07 7.49 -33.16
N GLN A 655 33.18 6.95 -31.93
CA GLN A 655 32.12 6.10 -31.34
C GLN A 655 31.31 6.71 -30.18
N ASP A 656 31.86 7.67 -29.42
CA ASP A 656 31.27 8.06 -28.12
C ASP A 656 29.90 8.74 -28.20
N ASP A 657 29.65 9.57 -29.21
CA ASP A 657 28.49 10.48 -29.29
C ASP A 657 27.13 9.76 -29.37
N HIS A 658 27.15 8.50 -29.82
CA HIS A 658 25.98 7.62 -29.77
C HIS A 658 25.69 7.10 -28.36
N SER A 659 26.72 6.82 -27.55
CA SER A 659 26.58 6.12 -26.26
C SER A 659 25.85 6.95 -25.20
N LEU A 660 26.19 8.23 -25.04
CA LEU A 660 25.47 9.16 -24.17
C LEU A 660 24.00 9.27 -24.63
N ARG A 661 23.79 9.50 -25.93
CA ARG A 661 22.45 9.66 -26.51
C ARG A 661 21.58 8.42 -26.33
N GLU A 662 22.13 7.23 -26.49
CA GLU A 662 21.43 5.96 -26.25
C GLU A 662 21.11 5.76 -24.78
N SER A 663 22.02 6.10 -23.84
CA SER A 663 21.71 6.04 -22.40
C SER A 663 20.57 7.00 -22.00
N MET A 664 20.47 8.17 -22.63
CA MET A 664 19.38 9.12 -22.40
C MET A 664 18.05 8.64 -22.99
N ILE A 665 18.06 8.01 -24.17
CA ILE A 665 16.87 7.35 -24.73
C ILE A 665 16.41 6.21 -23.81
N GLN A 666 17.33 5.37 -23.33
CA GLN A 666 17.01 4.30 -22.37
C GLN A 666 16.48 4.84 -21.03
N LEU A 667 17.00 5.98 -20.55
CA LEU A 667 16.51 6.65 -19.34
C LEU A 667 15.09 7.22 -19.53
N ALA A 668 14.81 7.84 -20.67
CA ALA A 668 13.48 8.35 -21.04
C ALA A 668 12.46 7.21 -21.20
N GLU A 669 12.77 6.18 -21.98
CA GLU A 669 11.94 4.98 -22.09
C GLU A 669 11.76 4.29 -20.74
N GLY A 670 12.82 4.23 -19.93
CA GLY A 670 12.82 3.64 -18.60
C GLY A 670 11.93 4.38 -17.60
N LEU A 671 11.84 5.72 -17.69
CA LEU A 671 10.92 6.55 -16.92
C LEU A 671 9.46 6.43 -17.40
N ILE A 672 9.24 6.38 -18.72
CA ILE A 672 7.92 6.24 -19.34
C ILE A 672 7.31 4.85 -19.05
N THR A 673 8.11 3.79 -19.16
CA THR A 673 7.71 2.41 -18.84
C THR A 673 7.62 2.14 -17.34
N GLY A 674 8.33 2.93 -16.53
CA GLY A 674 8.52 2.72 -15.09
C GLY A 674 9.62 1.71 -14.74
N THR A 675 10.33 1.16 -15.73
CA THR A 675 11.41 0.16 -15.57
C THR A 675 12.47 0.61 -14.55
N VAL A 676 12.90 1.87 -14.61
CA VAL A 676 13.95 2.40 -13.72
C VAL A 676 13.53 2.36 -12.24
N LEU A 677 12.22 2.51 -11.96
CA LEU A 677 11.70 2.43 -10.60
C LEU A 677 11.67 0.97 -10.11
N THR A 678 11.29 0.03 -10.97
CA THR A 678 11.34 -1.41 -10.67
C THR A 678 12.78 -1.85 -10.37
N GLN A 679 13.76 -1.42 -11.18
CA GLN A 679 15.17 -1.70 -10.95
C GLN A 679 15.68 -1.08 -9.63
N PHE A 680 15.26 0.15 -9.29
CA PHE A 680 15.63 0.82 -8.05
C PHE A 680 15.03 0.17 -6.79
N ASP A 681 13.82 -0.38 -6.89
CA ASP A 681 13.17 -1.15 -5.81
C ASP A 681 13.79 -2.55 -5.65
N GLN A 682 14.33 -3.14 -6.72
CA GLN A 682 15.13 -4.37 -6.69
C GLN A 682 16.56 -4.16 -6.17
N LEU A 683 17.17 -2.99 -6.44
CA LEU A 683 18.51 -2.66 -5.98
C LEU A 683 18.58 -2.72 -4.44
N TYR A 684 19.53 -3.51 -3.92
CA TYR A 684 19.71 -3.70 -2.48
C TYR A 684 19.78 -2.38 -1.72
N ARG A 685 19.15 -2.34 -0.54
CA ARG A 685 19.12 -1.14 0.31
C ARG A 685 20.35 -1.01 1.20
N LYS A 686 21.06 -2.12 1.45
CA LYS A 686 22.30 -2.28 2.21
C LYS A 686 23.15 -3.31 1.48
N LYS A 687 24.44 -3.04 1.23
CA LYS A 687 25.35 -3.97 0.53
C LYS A 687 25.51 -5.25 1.37
N PRO A 688 25.33 -6.46 0.80
CA PRO A 688 25.63 -7.70 1.50
C PRO A 688 27.08 -7.72 2.03
N GLY A 689 27.28 -8.28 3.23
CA GLY A 689 28.58 -8.34 3.89
C GLY A 689 29.03 -7.08 4.64
N MET A 690 28.46 -5.89 4.36
CA MET A 690 28.87 -4.66 5.05
C MET A 690 28.31 -4.58 6.49
N THR A 691 29.20 -4.40 7.47
CA THR A 691 28.85 -4.27 8.89
C THR A 691 28.49 -2.83 9.27
N MET A 692 27.69 -2.68 10.34
CA MET A 692 27.26 -1.40 10.94
C MET A 692 27.26 -1.58 12.47
N SER A 693 28.38 -2.03 13.01
CA SER A 693 28.57 -2.44 14.41
C SER A 693 29.02 -1.30 15.30
N CYS A 694 29.94 -0.44 14.84
CA CYS A 694 30.47 0.69 15.59
C CYS A 694 29.34 1.67 15.97
N ALA A 695 28.41 1.91 15.04
CA ALA A 695 27.22 2.72 15.26
C ALA A 695 26.27 2.22 16.37
N LYS A 696 26.40 0.96 16.79
CA LYS A 696 25.54 0.29 17.79
C LYS A 696 26.23 0.10 19.15
N LEU A 697 27.50 0.50 19.29
CA LEU A 697 28.20 0.48 20.58
C LEU A 697 27.47 1.43 21.56
N PRO A 698 27.36 1.11 22.87
CA PRO A 698 26.52 1.87 23.81
C PRO A 698 26.77 3.38 23.80
N GLN A 699 28.03 3.81 23.74
CA GLN A 699 28.46 5.20 23.67
C GLN A 699 28.06 5.91 22.36
N ASN A 700 27.92 5.16 21.27
CA ASN A 700 27.62 5.69 19.93
C ASN A 700 26.12 5.75 19.62
N ILE A 701 25.27 5.00 20.34
CA ILE A 701 23.82 4.98 20.11
C ILE A 701 23.21 6.39 20.21
N SER A 702 23.63 7.19 21.20
CA SER A 702 23.17 8.56 21.42
C SER A 702 23.57 9.53 20.30
N LYS A 703 24.68 9.28 19.60
CA LYS A 703 25.17 10.10 18.47
C LYS A 703 24.37 9.87 17.19
N ASN A 704 23.41 8.94 17.14
CA ASN A 704 22.59 8.65 15.96
C ASN A 704 21.21 9.32 16.02
N ARG A 705 20.86 10.12 15.01
CA ARG A 705 19.53 10.74 14.86
C ARG A 705 18.43 9.72 14.56
N TYR A 706 18.78 8.60 13.93
CA TYR A 706 17.87 7.52 13.54
C TYR A 706 18.51 6.16 13.86
N ARG A 707 17.77 5.25 14.52
CA ARG A 707 18.29 3.94 14.96
C ARG A 707 18.50 2.94 13.82
N ASP A 708 17.85 3.15 12.67
CA ASP A 708 17.86 2.27 11.49
C ASP A 708 18.86 2.71 10.39
N ILE A 709 19.32 3.97 10.47
CA ILE A 709 20.25 4.60 9.52
C ILE A 709 21.64 4.73 10.16
N SER A 710 22.43 3.67 10.05
CA SER A 710 23.82 3.60 10.52
C SER A 710 24.81 3.70 9.34
N PRO A 711 26.00 4.31 9.52
CA PRO A 711 27.09 4.20 8.56
C PRO A 711 27.64 2.77 8.51
N TYR A 712 28.19 2.35 7.36
CA TYR A 712 29.00 1.12 7.32
C TYR A 712 30.32 1.32 8.07
N ASP A 713 30.79 0.30 8.78
CA ASP A 713 32.03 0.39 9.57
C ASP A 713 33.27 0.56 8.69
N ALA A 714 33.25 0.02 7.46
CA ALA A 714 34.38 -0.02 6.53
C ALA A 714 34.65 1.31 5.78
N THR A 715 33.64 2.17 5.67
CA THR A 715 33.68 3.43 4.89
C THR A 715 33.28 4.66 5.71
N ARG A 716 33.11 4.51 7.03
CA ARG A 716 32.76 5.63 7.91
C ARG A 716 33.89 6.64 7.98
N VAL A 717 33.56 7.88 8.29
CA VAL A 717 34.58 8.82 8.78
C VAL A 717 34.97 8.41 10.20
N ILE A 718 36.28 8.47 10.49
CA ILE A 718 36.87 8.12 11.78
C ILE A 718 37.50 9.40 12.32
N LEU A 719 37.02 9.88 13.47
CA LEU A 719 37.55 11.09 14.12
C LEU A 719 38.82 10.75 14.93
N LYS A 720 39.71 11.73 15.12
CA LYS A 720 40.92 11.55 15.94
C LYS A 720 40.65 11.86 17.41
N GLY A 721 41.01 10.94 18.30
CA GLY A 721 40.87 11.12 19.75
C GLY A 721 40.24 9.91 20.43
N ASN A 722 39.64 10.13 21.59
CA ASN A 722 39.04 9.07 22.41
C ASN A 722 37.66 8.61 21.91
N GLU A 723 36.93 9.45 21.17
CA GLU A 723 35.65 9.11 20.53
C GLU A 723 35.79 9.24 19.02
N ASP A 724 35.86 8.10 18.32
CA ASP A 724 36.20 8.03 16.90
C ASP A 724 34.97 8.06 15.96
N TYR A 725 33.77 8.20 16.52
CA TYR A 725 32.51 7.94 15.83
C TYR A 725 31.69 9.20 15.51
N ILE A 726 31.34 9.32 14.22
CA ILE A 726 30.27 10.18 13.71
C ILE A 726 29.43 9.42 12.68
N ASN A 727 28.13 9.72 12.57
CA ASN A 727 27.26 9.13 11.53
C ASN A 727 27.52 9.78 10.16
N ALA A 728 28.64 9.40 9.55
CA ALA A 728 29.11 9.85 8.24
C ALA A 728 29.82 8.71 7.50
N ASN A 729 29.73 8.70 6.18
CA ASN A 729 30.58 7.87 5.31
C ASN A 729 31.22 8.73 4.23
N TYR A 730 32.42 8.34 3.80
CA TYR A 730 32.93 8.78 2.50
C TYR A 730 32.07 8.20 1.38
N ILE A 731 31.88 8.97 0.32
CA ILE A 731 31.36 8.51 -0.96
C ILE A 731 32.25 9.14 -2.02
N ASN A 732 32.96 8.30 -2.77
CA ASN A 732 33.79 8.70 -3.90
C ASN A 732 33.07 8.30 -5.19
N MET A 733 32.93 9.26 -6.11
CA MET A 733 32.28 9.08 -7.40
C MET A 733 33.28 9.38 -8.51
N GLU A 734 33.93 8.32 -9.01
CA GLU A 734 34.85 8.37 -10.14
C GLU A 734 34.08 8.64 -11.44
N ILE A 735 34.58 9.54 -12.29
CA ILE A 735 33.98 9.89 -13.58
C ILE A 735 34.84 9.27 -14.70
N PRO A 736 34.37 8.20 -15.37
CA PRO A 736 35.11 7.54 -16.44
C PRO A 736 35.56 8.50 -17.54
N SER A 737 36.69 8.17 -18.18
CA SER A 737 37.31 8.98 -19.25
C SER A 737 37.79 10.37 -18.79
N SER A 738 37.83 10.62 -17.48
CA SER A 738 38.45 11.79 -16.85
C SER A 738 39.33 11.35 -15.66
N SER A 739 40.15 12.26 -15.14
CA SER A 739 40.86 12.08 -13.86
C SER A 739 40.05 12.59 -12.65
N ILE A 740 38.76 12.88 -12.82
CA ILE A 740 37.93 13.50 -11.78
C ILE A 740 37.32 12.43 -10.88
N ILE A 741 37.63 12.52 -9.58
CA ILE A 741 36.96 11.76 -8.52
C ILE A 741 36.21 12.76 -7.65
N ASN A 742 34.89 12.84 -7.80
CA ASN A 742 34.07 13.69 -6.95
C ASN A 742 33.97 13.04 -5.55
N GLN A 743 34.74 13.57 -4.60
CA GLN A 743 34.72 13.12 -3.21
C GLN A 743 33.62 13.84 -2.40
N TYR A 744 32.97 13.10 -1.52
CA TYR A 744 31.90 13.57 -0.64
C TYR A 744 31.99 12.90 0.74
N ILE A 745 31.51 13.59 1.77
CA ILE A 745 31.22 13.03 3.10
C ILE A 745 29.72 13.13 3.35
N ALA A 746 29.02 11.99 3.20
CA ALA A 746 27.57 11.90 3.37
C ALA A 746 27.23 11.60 4.85
N CYS A 747 26.61 12.55 5.54
CA CYS A 747 26.40 12.50 7.00
C CYS A 747 24.98 12.93 7.43
N GLN A 748 24.59 12.57 8.65
CA GLN A 748 23.31 13.03 9.24
C GLN A 748 23.34 14.53 9.57
N GLY A 749 22.17 15.17 9.68
CA GLY A 749 22.07 16.54 10.21
C GLY A 749 22.41 16.59 11.70
N PRO A 750 23.41 17.40 12.14
CA PRO A 750 23.91 17.41 13.51
C PRO A 750 22.83 17.46 14.60
N LEU A 751 23.10 16.76 15.71
CA LEU A 751 22.37 16.83 16.98
C LEU A 751 23.05 17.89 17.87
N PRO A 752 22.37 18.44 18.90
CA PRO A 752 22.97 19.46 19.77
C PRO A 752 24.30 19.01 20.40
N HIS A 753 24.40 17.74 20.80
CA HIS A 753 25.59 17.13 21.39
C HIS A 753 26.59 16.54 20.37
N THR A 754 26.37 16.70 19.05
CA THR A 754 27.30 16.22 17.99
C THR A 754 27.76 17.35 17.07
N CYS A 755 27.63 18.62 17.48
CA CYS A 755 28.10 19.76 16.68
C CYS A 755 29.63 19.89 16.71
N THR A 756 30.27 19.57 17.85
CA THR A 756 31.73 19.45 17.96
C THR A 756 32.26 18.36 17.03
N ASP A 757 31.70 17.14 17.11
CA ASP A 757 32.04 16.01 16.22
C ASP A 757 31.96 16.41 14.73
N PHE A 758 30.93 17.18 14.35
CA PHE A 758 30.72 17.64 12.98
C PHE A 758 31.80 18.63 12.52
N TRP A 759 32.13 19.64 13.34
CA TRP A 759 33.16 20.60 12.97
C TRP A 759 34.58 20.01 13.04
N GLN A 760 34.82 19.05 13.95
CA GLN A 760 36.02 18.23 13.94
C GLN A 760 36.15 17.45 12.63
N MET A 761 35.07 16.78 12.19
CA MET A 761 35.03 16.09 10.91
C MET A 761 35.37 17.03 9.74
N THR A 762 34.69 18.17 9.64
CA THR A 762 34.94 19.18 8.59
C THR A 762 36.38 19.69 8.60
N TRP A 763 36.97 19.88 9.78
CA TRP A 763 38.35 20.33 9.92
C TRP A 763 39.39 19.25 9.54
N GLU A 764 39.21 18.03 10.05
CA GLU A 764 40.15 16.93 9.82
C GLU A 764 40.21 16.49 8.35
N GLN A 765 39.09 16.60 7.64
CA GLN A 765 38.94 16.22 6.23
C GLN A 765 39.23 17.36 5.24
N GLY A 766 39.59 18.56 5.74
CA GLY A 766 39.97 19.71 4.90
C GLY A 766 38.83 20.40 4.16
N SER A 767 37.59 19.91 4.29
CA SER A 767 36.41 20.32 3.55
C SER A 767 36.13 21.84 3.58
N SER A 768 36.33 22.54 2.45
CA SER A 768 35.99 23.97 2.31
C SER A 768 34.51 24.24 2.00
N MET A 769 33.67 23.19 1.93
CA MET A 769 32.24 23.33 1.63
C MET A 769 31.37 22.38 2.45
N VAL A 770 30.22 22.88 2.90
CA VAL A 770 29.15 22.12 3.54
C VAL A 770 27.82 22.35 2.81
N VAL A 771 27.16 21.28 2.37
CA VAL A 771 25.90 21.35 1.62
C VAL A 771 24.74 20.75 2.42
N MET A 772 23.72 21.56 2.70
CA MET A 772 22.60 21.24 3.59
C MET A 772 21.27 21.18 2.83
N LEU A 773 20.63 20.02 2.82
CA LEU A 773 19.42 19.74 2.01
C LEU A 773 18.17 19.59 2.89
N THR A 774 18.00 20.45 3.90
CA THR A 774 16.87 20.42 4.84
C THR A 774 16.78 21.76 5.58
N THR A 775 15.59 22.13 6.05
CA THR A 775 15.44 23.17 7.07
C THR A 775 15.77 22.60 8.46
N GLN A 776 15.86 23.46 9.48
CA GLN A 776 16.07 22.97 10.85
C GLN A 776 14.87 22.17 11.37
N VAL A 777 13.65 22.60 11.02
CA VAL A 777 12.38 22.02 11.46
C VAL A 777 11.45 21.83 10.27
N GLU A 778 10.90 20.63 10.14
CA GLU A 778 9.90 20.26 9.12
C GLU A 778 8.70 19.67 9.86
N ARG A 779 7.50 20.25 9.69
CA ARG A 779 6.25 19.90 10.42
C ARG A 779 6.40 19.79 11.95
N GLY A 780 7.10 20.75 12.55
CA GLY A 780 7.34 20.77 14.01
C GLY A 780 8.32 19.70 14.51
N ARG A 781 8.97 18.93 13.61
CA ARG A 781 10.01 17.94 13.96
C ARG A 781 11.38 18.46 13.56
N VAL A 782 12.31 18.50 14.52
CA VAL A 782 13.71 18.90 14.27
C VAL A 782 14.39 17.90 13.33
N LYS A 783 14.81 18.37 12.16
CA LYS A 783 15.58 17.61 11.15
C LYS A 783 17.08 17.86 11.25
N CYS A 784 17.48 19.06 11.66
CA CYS A 784 18.86 19.44 11.91
C CYS A 784 18.90 20.42 13.08
N HIS A 785 19.89 20.30 13.98
CA HIS A 785 20.20 21.39 14.90
C HIS A 785 20.96 22.49 14.13
N GLN A 786 20.87 23.74 14.59
CA GLN A 786 21.69 24.82 14.05
C GLN A 786 23.11 24.67 14.59
N TYR A 787 24.05 24.36 13.70
CA TYR A 787 25.46 24.16 14.03
C TYR A 787 26.34 25.35 13.58
N TRP A 788 25.74 26.48 13.20
CA TRP A 788 26.41 27.69 12.74
C TRP A 788 25.84 28.94 13.46
N PRO A 789 26.66 29.98 13.70
CA PRO A 789 26.19 31.23 14.29
C PRO A 789 25.31 32.02 13.32
N GLU A 790 24.53 32.95 13.86
CA GLU A 790 23.84 33.99 13.10
C GLU A 790 24.83 34.86 12.27
N PRO A 791 24.37 35.59 11.23
CA PRO A 791 25.22 36.45 10.42
C PRO A 791 25.94 37.53 11.23
N THR A 792 27.23 37.71 10.97
CA THR A 792 28.22 38.49 11.75
C THR A 792 28.52 37.95 13.17
N GLY A 793 27.90 36.84 13.58
CA GLY A 793 28.13 36.16 14.84
C GLY A 793 29.26 35.11 14.80
N SER A 794 29.66 34.67 15.99
CA SER A 794 30.65 33.60 16.20
C SER A 794 30.14 32.60 17.26
N SER A 795 30.53 31.33 17.18
CA SER A 795 30.14 30.26 18.10
C SER A 795 31.23 29.20 18.24
N SER A 796 31.42 28.70 19.46
CA SER A 796 32.45 27.71 19.79
C SER A 796 31.85 26.31 19.98
N TYR A 797 32.54 25.32 19.43
CA TYR A 797 32.18 23.90 19.43
C TYR A 797 33.44 23.09 19.79
N GLY A 798 33.70 22.93 21.10
CA GLY A 798 35.00 22.42 21.57
C GLY A 798 36.12 23.42 21.25
N CYS A 799 37.25 22.93 20.74
CA CYS A 799 38.38 23.75 20.27
C CYS A 799 38.15 24.42 18.90
N TYR A 800 36.98 24.23 18.29
CA TYR A 800 36.60 24.85 17.02
C TYR A 800 35.76 26.10 17.25
N GLN A 801 36.08 27.18 16.55
CA GLN A 801 35.28 28.40 16.54
C GLN A 801 34.83 28.68 15.10
N VAL A 802 33.52 28.85 14.92
CA VAL A 802 32.88 29.15 13.64
C VAL A 802 32.43 30.61 13.67
N THR A 803 32.75 31.37 12.64
CA THR A 803 32.27 32.75 12.47
C THR A 803 31.58 32.87 11.12
N CYS A 804 30.35 33.40 11.08
CA CYS A 804 29.60 33.62 9.84
C CYS A 804 29.72 35.09 9.41
N HIS A 805 30.32 35.35 8.25
CA HIS A 805 30.62 36.71 7.77
C HIS A 805 29.47 37.32 6.98
N SER A 806 28.81 36.53 6.14
CA SER A 806 27.60 36.94 5.42
C SER A 806 26.64 35.77 5.23
N GLU A 807 25.36 36.12 5.09
CA GLU A 807 24.28 35.23 4.64
C GLU A 807 23.57 35.92 3.47
N GLU A 808 23.53 35.25 2.32
CA GLU A 808 23.06 35.77 1.04
C GLU A 808 22.21 34.68 0.37
N GLY A 809 21.03 34.98 -0.19
CA GLY A 809 20.18 33.92 -0.75
C GLY A 809 18.87 34.38 -1.38
N ASN A 810 18.07 33.42 -1.80
CA ASN A 810 16.72 33.58 -2.34
C ASN A 810 15.72 32.67 -1.60
N THR A 811 14.49 32.54 -2.11
CA THR A 811 13.45 31.69 -1.51
C THR A 811 13.69 30.18 -1.63
N ALA A 812 14.68 29.75 -2.44
CA ALA A 812 15.01 28.36 -2.68
C ALA A 812 16.31 27.89 -2.02
N TYR A 813 17.31 28.77 -1.91
CA TYR A 813 18.60 28.45 -1.31
C TYR A 813 19.33 29.66 -0.70
N ILE A 814 20.20 29.36 0.27
CA ILE A 814 20.98 30.30 1.07
C ILE A 814 22.46 29.92 1.03
N PHE A 815 23.33 30.91 0.83
CA PHE A 815 24.78 30.81 0.97
C PHE A 815 25.23 31.48 2.27
N ARG A 816 26.21 30.89 2.95
CA ARG A 816 26.88 31.50 4.10
C ARG A 816 28.39 31.40 3.93
N LYS A 817 29.08 32.54 4.00
CA LYS A 817 30.55 32.62 3.99
C LYS A 817 31.02 32.56 5.45
N MET A 818 31.77 31.54 5.81
CA MET A 818 32.21 31.28 7.18
C MET A 818 33.74 31.15 7.26
N THR A 819 34.29 31.41 8.44
CA THR A 819 35.63 30.93 8.82
C THR A 819 35.50 29.92 9.95
N LEU A 820 36.17 28.78 9.79
CA LEU A 820 36.38 27.78 10.82
C LEU A 820 37.81 27.97 11.37
N PHE A 821 37.94 28.20 12.67
CA PHE A 821 39.21 28.40 13.37
C PHE A 821 39.43 27.27 14.38
N ASN A 822 40.64 26.70 14.40
CA ASN A 822 41.04 25.72 15.38
C ASN A 822 41.95 26.39 16.42
N GLN A 823 41.47 26.45 17.66
CA GLN A 823 42.11 27.18 18.76
C GLN A 823 43.39 26.49 19.27
N GLU A 824 43.50 25.16 19.15
CA GLU A 824 44.68 24.39 19.56
C GLU A 824 45.86 24.56 18.57
N LYS A 825 45.55 24.71 17.29
CA LYS A 825 46.53 24.89 16.21
C LYS A 825 46.81 26.34 15.85
N ASN A 826 45.94 27.27 16.26
CA ASN A 826 45.93 28.66 15.81
C ASN A 826 45.84 28.80 14.27
N GLU A 827 45.16 27.87 13.61
CA GLU A 827 44.92 27.84 12.15
C GLU A 827 43.48 28.28 11.85
N SER A 828 43.26 29.03 10.75
CA SER A 828 41.93 29.36 10.22
C SER A 828 41.74 28.88 8.79
N ARG A 829 40.50 28.53 8.43
CA ARG A 829 40.12 28.07 7.07
C ARG A 829 38.80 28.71 6.66
N GLN A 830 38.73 29.16 5.40
CA GLN A 830 37.49 29.67 4.81
C GLN A 830 36.59 28.51 4.37
N LEU A 831 35.29 28.68 4.56
CA LEU A 831 34.29 27.64 4.32
C LEU A 831 32.98 28.25 3.80
N THR A 832 32.41 27.65 2.77
CA THR A 832 31.06 28.02 2.27
C THR A 832 30.04 26.98 2.71
N GLN A 833 29.02 27.39 3.47
CA GLN A 833 27.82 26.56 3.63
C GLN A 833 26.80 26.95 2.55
N ILE A 834 26.20 25.96 1.88
CA ILE A 834 25.14 26.15 0.90
C ILE A 834 23.92 25.33 1.33
N GLN A 835 22.80 25.98 1.60
CA GLN A 835 21.58 25.37 2.13
C GLN A 835 20.43 25.47 1.13
N TYR A 836 19.85 24.33 0.73
CA TYR A 836 18.61 24.28 -0.05
C TYR A 836 17.40 24.22 0.88
N ILE A 837 16.51 25.21 0.78
CA ILE A 837 15.33 25.40 1.64
C ILE A 837 14.00 25.09 0.93
N ALA A 838 13.94 25.13 -0.41
CA ALA A 838 12.72 24.83 -1.18
C ALA A 838 12.35 23.33 -1.26
N TRP A 839 13.04 22.42 -0.57
CA TRP A 839 12.64 21.01 -0.60
C TRP A 839 11.41 20.77 0.29
N PRO A 840 10.28 20.28 -0.26
CA PRO A 840 9.09 20.06 0.55
C PRO A 840 9.29 19.00 1.65
N ASP A 841 8.52 19.16 2.75
CA ASP A 841 8.48 18.20 3.87
C ASP A 841 8.20 16.75 3.43
N HIS A 842 7.45 16.59 2.34
CA HIS A 842 7.01 15.32 1.78
C HIS A 842 7.32 15.27 0.28
N GLY A 843 8.00 14.22 -0.15
CA GLY A 843 8.30 13.99 -1.57
C GLY A 843 9.49 14.79 -2.09
N VAL A 844 9.27 15.49 -3.20
CA VAL A 844 10.26 16.14 -4.06
C VAL A 844 9.66 17.46 -4.57
N PRO A 845 10.48 18.44 -5.00
CA PRO A 845 9.98 19.63 -5.69
C PRO A 845 9.10 19.28 -6.91
N ASP A 846 8.05 20.08 -7.15
CA ASP A 846 7.11 19.87 -8.28
C ASP A 846 7.73 20.20 -9.66
N ASP A 847 8.80 21.00 -9.69
CA ASP A 847 9.70 21.23 -10.82
C ASP A 847 11.16 21.24 -10.30
N SER A 848 12.11 20.91 -11.18
CA SER A 848 13.52 20.77 -10.85
C SER A 848 14.36 22.04 -11.01
N SER A 849 13.84 23.15 -11.55
CA SER A 849 14.66 24.33 -11.91
C SER A 849 15.46 24.90 -10.72
N ASP A 850 14.80 25.24 -9.60
CA ASP A 850 15.45 25.73 -8.38
C ASP A 850 16.53 24.77 -7.84
N PHE A 851 16.31 23.46 -8.01
CA PHE A 851 17.25 22.43 -7.60
C PHE A 851 18.45 22.32 -8.56
N LEU A 852 18.23 22.47 -9.87
CA LEU A 852 19.29 22.45 -10.87
C LEU A 852 20.19 23.68 -10.75
N ASP A 853 19.62 24.87 -10.54
CA ASP A 853 20.39 26.09 -10.26
C ASP A 853 21.24 25.92 -8.99
N PHE A 854 20.67 25.33 -7.93
CA PHE A 854 21.40 24.98 -6.72
C PHE A 854 22.56 23.98 -6.97
N VAL A 855 22.35 22.94 -7.80
CA VAL A 855 23.41 21.99 -8.18
C VAL A 855 24.52 22.70 -8.95
N CYS A 856 24.19 23.59 -9.89
CA CYS A 856 25.14 24.42 -10.61
C CYS A 856 25.94 25.32 -9.66
N HIS A 857 25.30 25.92 -8.65
CA HIS A 857 25.98 26.69 -7.62
C HIS A 857 26.94 25.85 -6.75
N VAL A 858 26.57 24.61 -6.38
CA VAL A 858 27.46 23.67 -5.67
C VAL A 858 28.68 23.34 -6.53
N ARG A 859 28.47 22.95 -7.79
CA ARG A 859 29.54 22.62 -8.76
C ARG A 859 30.50 23.78 -8.97
N ASN A 860 29.98 24.99 -9.16
CA ASN A 860 30.79 26.21 -9.32
C ASN A 860 31.63 26.55 -8.07
N ASN A 861 31.19 26.16 -6.87
CA ASN A 861 31.95 26.32 -5.62
C ASN A 861 32.94 25.15 -5.35
N ARG A 862 32.83 24.03 -6.08
CA ARG A 862 33.79 22.91 -6.09
C ARG A 862 34.89 23.11 -7.13
N ALA A 863 34.61 23.76 -8.26
CA ALA A 863 35.55 23.88 -9.38
C ALA A 863 36.98 24.27 -8.92
N GLY A 864 37.98 23.43 -9.25
CA GLY A 864 39.38 23.61 -8.85
C GLY A 864 39.75 23.07 -7.46
N LYS A 865 38.89 22.28 -6.80
CA LYS A 865 39.11 21.68 -5.47
C LYS A 865 39.05 20.16 -5.51
N GLU A 866 39.95 19.53 -4.76
CA GLU A 866 40.04 18.07 -4.62
C GLU A 866 39.54 17.58 -3.25
N GLU A 867 39.37 18.46 -2.26
CA GLU A 867 38.89 18.08 -0.94
C GLU A 867 37.42 17.57 -0.94
N PRO A 868 37.07 16.60 -0.08
CA PRO A 868 35.71 16.10 0.01
C PRO A 868 34.76 17.19 0.51
N ILE A 869 33.62 17.37 -0.17
CA ILE A 869 32.56 18.26 0.33
C ILE A 869 31.67 17.51 1.35
N VAL A 870 31.29 18.18 2.44
CA VAL A 870 30.37 17.59 3.43
C VAL A 870 28.94 17.78 2.94
N VAL A 871 28.15 16.71 2.82
CA VAL A 871 26.76 16.78 2.36
C VAL A 871 25.82 16.12 3.37
N HIS A 872 24.78 16.82 3.78
CA HIS A 872 23.77 16.27 4.68
C HIS A 872 22.34 16.68 4.34
N CYS A 873 21.39 15.91 4.87
CA CYS A 873 20.00 16.31 5.03
C CYS A 873 19.63 16.03 6.49
N SER A 874 18.43 15.50 6.78
CA SER A 874 18.15 14.95 8.12
C SER A 874 18.95 13.67 8.39
N ALA A 875 18.86 12.69 7.49
CA ALA A 875 19.46 11.35 7.66
C ALA A 875 20.75 11.11 6.84
N GLY A 876 21.11 12.04 5.95
CA GLY A 876 22.31 11.90 5.11
C GLY A 876 22.21 10.85 4.01
N ILE A 877 21.00 10.53 3.53
CA ILE A 877 20.79 9.44 2.55
C ILE A 877 19.81 9.78 1.41
N GLY A 878 18.64 10.36 1.70
CA GLY A 878 17.58 10.58 0.71
C GLY A 878 17.91 11.73 -0.26
N ARG A 879 17.64 12.97 0.17
CA ARG A 879 17.98 14.19 -0.59
C ARG A 879 19.49 14.28 -0.90
N THR A 880 20.33 13.86 0.04
CA THR A 880 21.80 13.71 -0.11
C THR A 880 22.18 12.88 -1.33
N GLY A 881 21.55 11.71 -1.53
CA GLY A 881 21.80 10.89 -2.72
C GLY A 881 21.30 11.53 -4.01
N VAL A 882 20.20 12.29 -3.98
CA VAL A 882 19.71 13.00 -5.17
C VAL A 882 20.71 14.07 -5.64
N LEU A 883 21.30 14.85 -4.72
CA LEU A 883 22.37 15.80 -5.07
C LEU A 883 23.56 15.09 -5.71
N ILE A 884 24.10 14.06 -5.05
CA ILE A 884 25.29 13.34 -5.51
C ILE A 884 25.03 12.65 -6.86
N THR A 885 23.84 12.08 -7.07
CA THR A 885 23.46 11.48 -8.36
C THR A 885 23.35 12.53 -9.46
N MET A 886 22.75 13.70 -9.19
CA MET A 886 22.65 14.79 -10.16
C MET A 886 24.02 15.35 -10.55
N GLU A 887 24.88 15.60 -9.56
CA GLU A 887 26.23 16.15 -9.76
C GLU A 887 27.15 15.17 -10.52
N THR A 888 27.06 13.87 -10.21
CA THR A 888 27.76 12.81 -10.95
C THR A 888 27.24 12.70 -12.39
N ALA A 889 25.93 12.74 -12.60
CA ALA A 889 25.32 12.65 -13.93
C ALA A 889 25.69 13.85 -14.83
N MET A 890 25.79 15.06 -14.27
CA MET A 890 26.29 16.23 -15.01
C MET A 890 27.73 16.02 -15.49
N CYS A 891 28.64 15.51 -14.64
CA CYS A 891 30.02 15.20 -15.06
C CYS A 891 30.10 14.12 -16.14
N LEU A 892 29.24 13.09 -16.08
CA LEU A 892 29.18 12.09 -17.15
C LEU A 892 28.74 12.70 -18.49
N ILE A 893 27.75 13.61 -18.49
CA ILE A 893 27.31 14.35 -19.69
C ILE A 893 28.46 15.21 -20.26
N GLU A 894 29.22 15.90 -19.41
CA GLU A 894 30.39 16.71 -19.82
C GLU A 894 31.48 15.86 -20.48
N CYS A 895 31.73 14.66 -19.96
CA CYS A 895 32.71 13.71 -20.50
C CYS A 895 32.16 12.84 -21.66
N ASN A 896 30.98 13.17 -22.20
CA ASN A 896 30.26 12.39 -23.22
C ASN A 896 30.05 10.91 -22.87
N GLN A 897 29.98 10.58 -21.58
CA GLN A 897 29.84 9.21 -21.08
C GLN A 897 28.36 8.83 -20.87
N PRO A 898 27.98 7.56 -21.07
CA PRO A 898 26.61 7.10 -20.83
C PRO A 898 26.21 7.22 -19.35
N VAL A 899 24.98 7.65 -19.11
CA VAL A 899 24.44 7.91 -17.76
C VAL A 899 23.44 6.84 -17.37
N TYR A 900 23.82 6.01 -16.39
CA TYR A 900 22.95 5.00 -15.79
C TYR A 900 22.69 5.34 -14.31
N PRO A 901 21.59 6.05 -13.96
CA PRO A 901 21.35 6.51 -12.60
C PRO A 901 21.26 5.38 -11.56
N LEU A 902 20.88 4.18 -11.99
CA LEU A 902 20.84 2.99 -11.13
C LEU A 902 22.25 2.63 -10.64
N ASP A 903 23.26 2.73 -11.51
CA ASP A 903 24.64 2.41 -11.20
C ASP A 903 25.29 3.48 -10.34
N ILE A 904 24.96 4.75 -10.59
CA ILE A 904 25.33 5.85 -9.70
C ILE A 904 24.80 5.61 -8.28
N VAL A 905 23.53 5.18 -8.15
CA VAL A 905 22.94 4.81 -6.84
C VAL A 905 23.56 3.53 -6.27
N ARG A 906 23.91 2.54 -7.11
CA ARG A 906 24.59 1.29 -6.71
C ARG A 906 25.96 1.59 -6.07
N THR A 907 26.80 2.37 -6.75
CA THR A 907 28.11 2.84 -6.28
C THR A 907 28.01 3.68 -5.00
N MET A 908 26.97 4.50 -4.84
CA MET A 908 26.69 5.16 -3.56
C MET A 908 26.25 4.19 -2.46
N ARG A 909 25.38 3.23 -2.77
CA ARG A 909 24.83 2.27 -1.78
C ARG A 909 25.86 1.25 -1.27
N ASP A 910 26.94 1.06 -2.01
CA ASP A 910 28.12 0.32 -1.59
C ASP A 910 28.97 1.06 -0.56
N GLN A 911 28.93 2.40 -0.57
CA GLN A 911 29.73 3.26 0.29
C GLN A 911 28.94 3.81 1.49
N ARG A 912 27.62 4.02 1.36
CA ARG A 912 26.70 4.34 2.45
C ARG A 912 25.35 3.65 2.25
N ALA A 913 24.82 3.04 3.29
CA ALA A 913 23.50 2.39 3.23
C ALA A 913 22.37 3.35 2.79
N MET A 914 21.36 2.80 2.12
CA MET A 914 20.06 3.48 1.88
C MET A 914 20.11 4.77 1.04
N MET A 915 21.22 5.05 0.34
CA MET A 915 21.37 6.22 -0.54
C MET A 915 20.27 6.27 -1.61
N ILE A 916 19.62 7.43 -1.72
CA ILE A 916 18.27 7.66 -2.25
C ILE A 916 17.23 6.72 -1.62
N GLN A 917 16.33 7.30 -0.81
CA GLN A 917 15.51 6.53 0.13
C GLN A 917 14.18 6.05 -0.48
N THR A 918 13.57 6.84 -1.37
CA THR A 918 12.23 6.58 -1.94
C THR A 918 12.24 6.55 -3.47
N PRO A 919 11.33 5.80 -4.12
CA PRO A 919 11.20 5.82 -5.58
C PRO A 919 10.84 7.19 -6.14
N SER A 920 10.17 8.06 -5.38
CA SER A 920 9.90 9.44 -5.77
C SER A 920 11.16 10.31 -5.87
N GLN A 921 12.11 10.14 -4.95
CA GLN A 921 13.42 10.83 -5.00
C GLN A 921 14.25 10.33 -6.20
N TYR A 922 14.21 9.03 -6.47
CA TYR A 922 14.89 8.44 -7.63
C TYR A 922 14.27 8.88 -8.96
N ARG A 923 12.92 8.88 -9.05
CA ARG A 923 12.20 9.39 -10.23
C ARG A 923 12.59 10.83 -10.54
N PHE A 924 12.55 11.70 -9.53
CA PHE A 924 12.87 13.12 -9.65
C PHE A 924 14.30 13.36 -10.17
N VAL A 925 15.31 12.64 -9.67
CA VAL A 925 16.67 12.82 -10.18
C VAL A 925 16.83 12.30 -11.62
N CYS A 926 16.17 11.19 -11.99
CA CYS A 926 16.14 10.72 -13.36
C CYS A 926 15.45 11.72 -14.31
N GLU A 927 14.34 12.33 -13.89
CA GLU A 927 13.62 13.36 -14.66
C GLU A 927 14.45 14.66 -14.78
N ALA A 928 15.19 15.03 -13.73
CA ALA A 928 16.12 16.16 -13.76
C ALA A 928 17.34 15.92 -14.67
N ILE A 929 17.86 14.69 -14.73
CA ILE A 929 18.95 14.30 -15.64
C ILE A 929 18.53 14.45 -17.11
N LEU A 930 17.32 14.00 -17.46
CA LEU A 930 16.78 14.21 -18.81
C LEU A 930 16.62 15.70 -19.12
N LYS A 931 16.03 16.48 -18.20
CA LYS A 931 15.86 17.94 -18.39
C LYS A 931 17.20 18.64 -18.67
N VAL A 932 18.26 18.31 -17.91
CA VAL A 932 19.60 18.86 -18.11
C VAL A 932 20.17 18.55 -19.50
N TYR A 933 19.94 17.33 -20.01
CA TYR A 933 20.39 16.91 -21.34
C TYR A 933 19.54 17.51 -22.47
N GLU A 934 18.21 17.48 -22.35
CA GLU A 934 17.25 17.96 -23.36
C GLU A 934 17.26 19.49 -23.51
N GLU A 935 17.34 20.24 -22.40
CA GLU A 935 17.48 21.71 -22.41
C GLU A 935 18.93 22.14 -22.68
N GLY A 936 19.89 21.20 -22.63
CA GLY A 936 21.31 21.47 -22.86
C GLY A 936 21.94 22.40 -21.82
N ILE A 937 21.47 22.35 -20.57
CA ILE A 937 22.02 23.10 -19.42
C ILE A 937 23.50 22.74 -19.22
N VAL A 938 23.81 21.46 -19.42
CA VAL A 938 25.17 20.91 -19.43
C VAL A 938 25.35 20.18 -20.76
N LYS A 939 26.54 20.25 -21.37
CA LYS A 939 26.83 19.70 -22.70
C LYS A 939 28.16 18.95 -22.68
N PRO A 940 28.36 17.95 -23.56
CA PRO A 940 29.67 17.37 -23.81
C PRO A 940 30.71 18.46 -24.09
N LEU A 941 31.87 18.35 -23.45
CA LEU A 941 33.00 19.24 -23.69
C LEU A 941 33.48 19.04 -25.12
N THR A 942 33.21 20.01 -25.99
CA THR A 942 33.70 19.99 -27.37
C THR A 942 35.21 19.83 -27.36
N THR A 943 35.72 18.77 -27.98
CA THR A 943 37.16 18.52 -28.14
C THR A 943 37.78 19.70 -28.89
N SER A 944 38.41 20.61 -28.15
CA SER A 944 38.97 21.83 -28.71
C SER A 944 40.18 21.49 -29.56
N SER A 945 40.00 21.47 -30.88
CA SER A 945 41.02 21.28 -31.90
C SER A 945 41.96 22.50 -31.99
N ASN A 946 42.68 22.77 -30.90
CA ASN A 946 43.64 23.86 -30.74
C ASN A 946 44.98 23.32 -30.20
N LYS A 947 45.86 23.00 -31.15
CA LYS A 947 47.34 23.11 -31.11
C LYS A 947 48.07 22.63 -29.86
#